data_AF-A0A957PT07-F1
#
_entry.id   AF-A0A957PT07-F1
#
_cell.length_a   1.000
_cell.length_b   1.000
_cell.length_c   1.000
_cell.angle_alpha   90.00
_cell.angle_beta   90.00
_cell.angle_gamma   90.00
#
_symmetry.space_group_name_H-M   'P 1'
#
loop_
_entity.id
_entity.type
_entity.pdbx_description
1 polymer ?
#
loop_
_entity_poly.entity_id
_entity_poly.type
_entity_poly.pdbx_seq_one_letter_code
_entity_poly.pdbx_strand_id
1 'polypeptide(L)'
;MQKQNKYALIIGNGVYEDPLLTKLDAPKVDAERLASLLVSPEVGNFHVNMLNDSSFAEIRLAIANLFEDKEKNDLVLLYFSGHGLKDEWGELHLTVKNTLKNRLAATAIESGFIKSEMRNSRAGRQVIILDCCFSGAFGTGIKGVDTSVINNDTFQQGYGKVILTASNSTQYAFEGDKFIGKTDSSLFTHFLLEGLENGQADKNNDGIITVDEWYDYAFEQVEISGATQRPQKFIDRQEGMQIEIAYRRFVGSYLTKDLLPAPRLKKNIKSIADFIANVPTLSLIPRNVEGKPTKNNGALNSVIQGDNLLALKSLLSSYAGKIKCVYIDPPYDSSLLSKDLVIDLPGAKKKKSKEIKKNDEEQDSWVEMIYPRLVLIRELISDDGAIFVSIDDHQFHNLKTIMDYVFSPLNWMCTFVWKKRKGATAGNRSGVSIEHEYILSYSRANDFHFKGIERETDTARYMNPDNDPRGPWTSINLVGLADAVSRPNLVYEITDPQTGISYRPPTSRGWRYSKEKMEVLVNEDQILWPKSSDSQPRQKRYLADIQGKLGPISSVIDIPLPLRTRFETDDGYSFEFPKPVELIEYLLKQIPSDDYFVLDAFAGSGTTGQAVIDLNKEDGGKRKFILIEENPKICRPILVKRLNKVIAGLDTQMKELSKFQLYTFGKPKREKSSHKAD
;
A
#
# COMPACT_ATOMS: atom_id res chain seq x y z
N MET A 1 -17.65 -11.46 7.06
CA MET A 1 -16.48 -12.31 7.37
C MET A 1 -16.25 -12.26 8.87
N GLN A 2 -16.09 -13.40 9.56
CA GLN A 2 -15.70 -13.42 10.98
C GLN A 2 -14.31 -12.78 11.12
N LYS A 3 -14.10 -12.00 12.18
CA LYS A 3 -12.87 -11.24 12.43
C LYS A 3 -11.76 -12.23 12.86
N GLN A 4 -10.66 -12.28 12.11
CA GLN A 4 -9.47 -13.05 12.50
C GLN A 4 -8.69 -12.28 13.58
N ASN A 5 -8.53 -12.86 14.77
CA ASN A 5 -7.65 -12.28 15.78
C ASN A 5 -6.27 -12.96 15.76
N LYS A 6 -5.23 -12.17 16.02
CA LYS A 6 -3.85 -12.63 16.11
C LYS A 6 -3.34 -12.39 17.54
N TYR A 7 -2.86 -13.43 18.21
CA TYR A 7 -2.34 -13.36 19.57
C TYR A 7 -0.90 -13.83 19.60
N ALA A 8 -0.04 -13.12 20.31
CA ALA A 8 1.36 -13.51 20.47
C ALA A 8 1.79 -13.48 21.93
N LEU A 9 2.52 -14.50 22.35
CA LEU A 9 3.29 -14.51 23.60
C LEU A 9 4.77 -14.50 23.26
N ILE A 10 5.47 -13.45 23.68
CA ILE A 10 6.90 -13.23 23.39
C ILE A 10 7.67 -13.31 24.70
N ILE A 11 8.52 -14.32 24.84
CA ILE A 11 9.28 -14.60 26.06
C ILE A 11 10.77 -14.40 25.79
N GLY A 12 11.39 -13.42 26.44
CA GLY A 12 12.83 -13.17 26.40
C GLY A 12 13.45 -13.40 27.78
N ASN A 13 14.20 -14.49 27.97
CA ASN A 13 14.83 -14.79 29.26
C ASN A 13 16.36 -14.76 29.15
N GLY A 14 16.95 -13.72 29.75
CA GLY A 14 18.38 -13.48 29.77
C GLY A 14 19.01 -13.63 31.15
N VAL A 15 18.24 -13.44 32.22
CA VAL A 15 18.70 -13.49 33.61
C VAL A 15 18.27 -14.78 34.29
N TYR A 16 19.18 -15.37 35.07
CA TYR A 16 18.98 -16.62 35.79
C TYR A 16 19.46 -16.49 37.24
N GLU A 17 18.72 -17.09 38.18
CA GLU A 17 19.06 -17.15 39.60
C GLU A 17 20.07 -18.26 39.91
N ASP A 18 20.07 -19.35 39.12
CA ASP A 18 21.06 -20.42 39.24
C ASP A 18 22.41 -19.98 38.64
N PRO A 19 23.50 -19.96 39.43
CA PRO A 19 24.83 -19.56 38.95
C PRO A 19 25.40 -20.48 37.86
N LEU A 20 24.84 -21.68 37.66
CA LEU A 20 25.23 -22.61 36.59
C LEU A 20 24.67 -22.22 35.22
N LEU A 21 23.80 -21.22 35.14
CA LEU A 21 23.23 -20.67 33.92
C LEU A 21 23.82 -19.29 33.65
N THR A 22 24.51 -19.15 32.52
CA THR A 22 25.14 -17.88 32.13
C THR A 22 24.09 -16.87 31.69
N LYS A 23 24.23 -15.61 32.12
CA LYS A 23 23.39 -14.50 31.65
C LYS A 23 23.53 -14.28 30.14
N LEU A 24 22.42 -13.99 29.47
CA LEU A 24 22.34 -13.67 28.05
C LEU A 24 21.74 -12.27 27.86
N ASP A 25 22.35 -11.42 27.03
CA ASP A 25 21.82 -10.06 26.78
C ASP A 25 20.88 -10.02 25.56
N ALA A 26 21.08 -10.90 24.57
CA ALA A 26 20.30 -10.95 23.33
C ALA A 26 18.79 -11.25 23.50
N PRO A 27 18.36 -12.23 24.33
CA PRO A 27 16.96 -12.67 24.35
C PRO A 27 15.95 -11.56 24.63
N LYS A 28 16.30 -10.65 25.54
CA LYS A 28 15.44 -9.51 25.89
C LYS A 28 15.33 -8.51 24.73
N VAL A 29 16.45 -8.19 24.09
CA VAL A 29 16.50 -7.23 22.97
C VAL A 29 15.71 -7.77 21.78
N ASP A 30 15.90 -9.04 21.45
CA ASP A 30 15.20 -9.68 20.33
C ASP A 30 13.70 -9.81 20.60
N ALA A 31 13.30 -10.14 21.85
CA ALA A 31 11.90 -10.16 22.27
C ALA A 31 11.24 -8.78 22.16
N GLU A 32 11.91 -7.71 22.64
CA GLU A 32 11.40 -6.34 22.56
C GLU A 32 11.24 -5.88 21.10
N ARG A 33 12.21 -6.20 20.23
CA ARG A 33 12.13 -5.91 18.79
C ARG A 33 10.96 -6.64 18.14
N LEU A 34 10.83 -7.96 18.37
CA LEU A 34 9.75 -8.75 17.79
C LEU A 34 8.39 -8.25 18.25
N ALA A 35 8.22 -7.99 19.55
CA ALA A 35 6.98 -7.47 20.11
C ALA A 35 6.59 -6.14 19.46
N SER A 36 7.54 -5.23 19.25
CA SER A 36 7.28 -3.94 18.60
C SER A 36 6.75 -4.08 17.16
N LEU A 37 7.27 -5.05 16.40
CA LEU A 37 6.84 -5.31 15.03
C LEU A 37 5.48 -5.99 15.00
N LEU A 38 5.24 -6.95 15.89
CA LEU A 38 3.99 -7.69 15.92
C LEU A 38 2.81 -6.85 16.43
N VAL A 39 3.01 -5.92 17.38
CA VAL A 39 1.97 -4.99 17.83
C VAL A 39 1.55 -4.00 16.72
N SER A 40 2.48 -3.62 15.84
CA SER A 40 2.21 -2.61 14.81
C SER A 40 1.03 -3.02 13.92
N PRO A 41 -0.02 -2.19 13.80
CA PRO A 41 -1.13 -2.44 12.88
C PRO A 41 -0.70 -2.55 11.41
N GLU A 42 0.40 -1.88 11.04
CA GLU A 42 0.96 -1.87 9.68
C GLU A 42 1.80 -3.11 9.35
N VAL A 43 2.13 -3.94 10.35
CA VAL A 43 3.03 -5.09 10.19
C VAL A 43 2.34 -6.36 10.69
N GLY A 44 2.31 -6.61 12.00
CA GLY A 44 1.75 -7.85 12.53
C GLY A 44 0.26 -7.78 12.88
N ASN A 45 -0.17 -6.66 13.47
CA ASN A 45 -1.49 -6.46 14.08
C ASN A 45 -1.87 -7.57 15.10
N PHE A 46 -0.93 -7.94 15.98
CA PHE A 46 -1.12 -8.91 17.05
C PHE A 46 -1.49 -8.25 18.38
N HIS A 47 -2.33 -8.93 19.16
CA HIS A 47 -2.40 -8.76 20.59
C HIS A 47 -1.18 -9.44 21.23
N VAL A 48 -0.17 -8.66 21.59
CA VAL A 48 1.09 -9.17 22.14
C VAL A 48 1.08 -9.11 23.67
N ASN A 49 1.37 -10.25 24.31
CA ASN A 49 1.81 -10.35 25.70
C ASN A 49 3.32 -10.61 25.71
N MET A 50 4.09 -9.80 26.43
CA MET A 50 5.55 -9.92 26.48
C MET A 50 6.00 -10.17 27.92
N LEU A 51 6.84 -11.19 28.12
CA LEU A 51 7.43 -11.56 29.40
C LEU A 51 8.94 -11.56 29.28
N ASN A 52 9.61 -10.68 30.04
CA ASN A 52 11.06 -10.61 30.12
C ASN A 52 11.53 -11.04 31.51
N ASP A 53 12.51 -11.94 31.56
CA ASP A 53 13.13 -12.43 32.81
C ASP A 53 12.10 -12.82 33.89
N SER A 54 11.03 -13.50 33.47
CA SER A 54 9.88 -13.83 34.33
C SER A 54 10.03 -15.21 34.98
N SER A 55 9.28 -15.44 36.06
CA SER A 55 9.32 -16.70 36.79
C SER A 55 8.63 -17.85 36.05
N PHE A 56 8.94 -19.08 36.46
CA PHE A 56 8.27 -20.31 36.01
C PHE A 56 6.74 -20.22 36.09
N ALA A 57 6.19 -19.73 37.19
CA ALA A 57 4.74 -19.65 37.39
C ALA A 57 4.09 -18.68 36.41
N GLU A 58 4.69 -17.51 36.20
CA GLU A 58 4.18 -16.48 35.29
C GLU A 58 4.22 -16.95 33.83
N ILE A 59 5.35 -17.52 33.40
CA ILE A 59 5.50 -18.02 32.02
C ILE A 59 4.56 -19.20 31.77
N ARG A 60 4.45 -20.14 32.71
CA ARG A 60 3.56 -21.30 32.58
C ARG A 60 2.10 -20.88 32.46
N LEU A 61 1.67 -19.91 33.26
CA LEU A 61 0.31 -19.35 33.20
C LEU A 61 0.07 -18.61 31.88
N ALA A 62 1.04 -17.81 31.42
CA ALA A 62 0.89 -17.07 30.17
C ALA A 62 0.79 -18.00 28.95
N ILE A 63 1.53 -19.12 28.93
CA ILE A 63 1.43 -20.13 27.89
C ILE A 63 0.02 -20.74 27.88
N ALA A 64 -0.52 -21.13 29.04
CA ALA A 64 -1.89 -21.65 29.13
C ALA A 64 -2.92 -20.64 28.57
N ASN A 65 -2.83 -19.37 29.02
CA ASN A 65 -3.73 -18.30 28.55
C ASN A 65 -3.61 -18.01 27.05
N LEU A 66 -2.42 -18.19 26.46
CA LEU A 66 -2.23 -18.02 25.02
C LEU A 66 -3.08 -19.02 24.23
N PHE A 67 -3.15 -20.26 24.69
CA PHE A 67 -3.81 -21.36 23.98
C PHE A 67 -5.28 -21.57 24.40
N GLU A 68 -5.69 -21.10 25.57
CA GLU A 68 -7.07 -21.16 26.10
C GLU A 68 -8.01 -20.15 25.41
N ASP A 69 -9.31 -20.45 25.37
CA ASP A 69 -10.38 -19.55 24.87
C ASP A 69 -10.16 -18.98 23.46
N LYS A 70 -9.52 -19.75 22.57
CA LYS A 70 -9.33 -19.36 21.16
C LYS A 70 -10.43 -19.88 20.25
N GLU A 71 -10.69 -19.16 19.17
CA GLU A 71 -11.59 -19.57 18.11
C GLU A 71 -10.84 -20.27 16.98
N LYS A 72 -11.57 -21.02 16.15
CA LYS A 72 -10.99 -21.75 15.02
C LYS A 72 -10.19 -20.80 14.12
N ASN A 73 -10.70 -19.59 13.86
CA ASN A 73 -10.07 -18.61 12.99
C ASN A 73 -8.97 -17.79 13.67
N ASP A 74 -8.57 -18.07 14.90
CA ASP A 74 -7.48 -17.33 15.52
C ASP A 74 -6.11 -17.84 15.04
N LEU A 75 -5.13 -16.92 15.06
CA LEU A 75 -3.71 -17.23 14.94
C LEU A 75 -3.03 -17.00 16.29
N VAL A 76 -2.34 -18.01 16.80
CA VAL A 76 -1.50 -17.91 17.99
C VAL A 76 -0.03 -18.05 17.64
N LEU A 77 0.81 -17.17 18.19
CA LEU A 77 2.26 -17.19 18.04
C LEU A 77 2.93 -17.28 19.43
N LEU A 78 3.77 -18.28 19.63
CA LEU A 78 4.64 -18.37 20.81
C LEU A 78 6.10 -18.19 20.36
N TYR A 79 6.76 -17.17 20.88
CA TYR A 79 8.19 -16.96 20.70
C TYR A 79 8.90 -17.11 22.04
N PHE A 80 9.98 -17.89 22.07
CA PHE A 80 10.85 -18.01 23.22
C PHE A 80 12.31 -17.84 22.81
N SER A 81 13.04 -16.99 23.52
CA SER A 81 14.50 -16.86 23.43
C SER A 81 15.13 -16.97 24.82
N GLY A 82 16.19 -17.78 24.94
CA GLY A 82 16.87 -18.07 26.20
C GLY A 82 17.65 -19.38 26.17
N HIS A 83 18.04 -19.92 27.33
CA HIS A 83 18.66 -21.25 27.39
C HIS A 83 17.62 -22.36 27.25
N GLY A 84 17.98 -23.39 26.50
CA GLY A 84 17.27 -24.66 26.42
C GLY A 84 18.19 -25.77 26.92
N LEU A 85 17.66 -26.67 27.74
CA LEU A 85 18.40 -27.81 28.28
C LEU A 85 17.63 -29.09 28.01
N LYS A 86 18.33 -30.20 27.80
CA LYS A 86 17.73 -31.53 27.81
C LYS A 86 17.90 -32.18 29.17
N ASP A 87 16.92 -32.96 29.57
CA ASP A 87 17.05 -33.88 30.68
C ASP A 87 17.72 -35.21 30.23
N GLU A 88 17.81 -36.16 31.17
CA GLU A 88 18.40 -37.49 30.94
C GLU A 88 17.63 -38.33 29.92
N TRP A 89 16.36 -38.01 29.67
CA TRP A 89 15.50 -38.68 28.69
C TRP A 89 15.51 -37.99 27.32
N GLY A 90 16.23 -36.87 27.20
CA GLY A 90 16.37 -36.09 25.98
C GLY A 90 15.24 -35.08 25.74
N GLU A 91 14.37 -34.86 26.73
CA GLU A 91 13.25 -33.92 26.63
C GLU A 91 13.70 -32.48 26.84
N LEU A 92 13.25 -31.60 25.94
CA LEU A 92 13.60 -30.19 25.96
C LEU A 92 12.88 -29.46 27.11
N HIS A 93 13.65 -28.68 27.85
CA HIS A 93 13.20 -27.77 28.90
C HIS A 93 13.65 -26.34 28.56
N LEU A 94 12.68 -25.42 28.48
CA LEU A 94 12.95 -23.98 28.33
C LEU A 94 13.25 -23.41 29.71
N THR A 95 14.47 -22.90 29.89
CA THR A 95 14.89 -22.33 31.18
C THR A 95 14.34 -20.92 31.34
N VAL A 96 14.00 -20.57 32.58
CA VAL A 96 13.41 -19.29 32.98
C VAL A 96 14.16 -18.74 34.19
N LYS A 97 13.83 -17.53 34.64
CA LYS A 97 14.59 -16.82 35.68
C LYS A 97 14.96 -17.67 36.90
N ASN A 98 14.00 -18.40 37.47
CA ASN A 98 14.19 -19.22 38.66
C ASN A 98 14.38 -20.72 38.35
N THR A 99 14.84 -21.07 37.15
CA THR A 99 15.23 -22.44 36.81
C THR A 99 16.48 -22.85 37.56
N LEU A 100 16.45 -24.04 38.16
CA LEU A 100 17.60 -24.72 38.74
C LEU A 100 18.05 -25.85 37.79
N LYS A 101 19.31 -25.80 37.34
CA LYS A 101 19.89 -26.73 36.34
C LYS A 101 19.82 -28.18 36.79
N ASN A 102 19.89 -28.45 38.10
CA ASN A 102 19.80 -29.78 38.69
C ASN A 102 18.36 -30.24 39.02
N ARG A 103 17.34 -29.41 38.71
CA ARG A 103 15.91 -29.66 38.98
C ARG A 103 15.04 -29.15 37.82
N LEU A 104 15.40 -29.47 36.58
CA LEU A 104 14.72 -28.96 35.37
C LEU A 104 13.21 -29.24 35.37
N ALA A 105 12.78 -30.49 35.59
CA ALA A 105 11.37 -30.87 35.56
C ALA A 105 10.47 -30.09 36.54
N ALA A 106 11.05 -29.56 37.63
CA ALA A 106 10.31 -28.80 38.64
C ALA A 106 10.37 -27.29 38.44
N THR A 107 11.34 -26.77 37.66
CA THR A 107 11.70 -25.34 37.66
C THR A 107 11.90 -24.74 36.26
N ALA A 108 11.81 -25.55 35.20
CA ALA A 108 11.87 -25.14 33.81
C ALA A 108 10.60 -25.57 33.05
N ILE A 109 10.28 -24.89 31.95
CA ILE A 109 9.10 -25.20 31.15
C ILE A 109 9.39 -26.39 30.25
N GLU A 110 8.80 -27.54 30.56
CA GLU A 110 8.91 -28.76 29.76
C GLU A 110 8.21 -28.60 28.39
N SER A 111 8.84 -29.09 27.32
CA SER A 111 8.26 -29.06 25.98
C SER A 111 6.94 -29.85 25.89
N GLY A 112 6.79 -30.92 26.68
CA GLY A 112 5.57 -31.71 26.78
C GLY A 112 4.36 -30.90 27.24
N PHE A 113 4.55 -29.95 28.16
CA PHE A 113 3.51 -29.02 28.60
C PHE A 113 3.04 -28.15 27.43
N ILE A 114 3.96 -27.51 26.70
CA ILE A 114 3.62 -26.65 25.55
C ILE A 114 2.89 -27.45 24.47
N LYS A 115 3.37 -28.66 24.14
CA LYS A 115 2.71 -29.57 23.19
C LYS A 115 1.30 -29.96 23.65
N SER A 116 1.07 -30.08 24.96
CA SER A 116 -0.26 -30.33 25.51
C SER A 116 -1.20 -29.13 25.28
N GLU A 117 -0.75 -27.92 25.62
CA GLU A 117 -1.53 -26.70 25.40
C GLU A 117 -1.86 -26.48 23.90
N MET A 118 -0.88 -26.70 23.02
CA MET A 118 -1.08 -26.65 21.56
C MET A 118 -2.11 -27.67 21.06
N ARG A 119 -2.17 -28.86 21.65
CA ARG A 119 -3.16 -29.90 21.29
C ARG A 119 -4.57 -29.54 21.78
N ASN A 120 -4.66 -28.91 22.94
CA ASN A 120 -5.93 -28.53 23.55
C ASN A 120 -6.51 -27.23 22.99
N SER A 121 -5.68 -26.39 22.35
CA SER A 121 -6.13 -25.14 21.77
C SER A 121 -7.06 -25.34 20.57
N ARG A 122 -8.12 -24.54 20.53
CA ARG A 122 -9.04 -24.41 19.39
C ARG A 122 -8.50 -23.51 18.28
N ALA A 123 -7.43 -22.76 18.52
CA ALA A 123 -6.78 -21.92 17.52
C ALA A 123 -6.39 -22.79 16.32
N GLY A 124 -6.98 -22.51 15.17
CA GLY A 124 -6.76 -23.29 13.97
C GLY A 124 -5.41 -23.02 13.32
N ARG A 125 -4.73 -21.92 13.69
CA ARG A 125 -3.36 -21.60 13.25
C ARG A 125 -2.45 -21.40 14.45
N GLN A 126 -1.36 -22.13 14.52
CA GLN A 126 -0.42 -22.06 15.63
C GLN A 126 1.02 -22.00 15.12
N VAL A 127 1.78 -21.01 15.56
CA VAL A 127 3.18 -20.80 15.16
C VAL A 127 4.05 -20.75 16.40
N ILE A 128 5.06 -21.61 16.48
CA ILE A 128 6.01 -21.65 17.59
C ILE A 128 7.41 -21.33 17.05
N ILE A 129 8.11 -20.42 17.71
CA ILE A 129 9.49 -20.05 17.36
C ILE A 129 10.35 -20.22 18.60
N LEU A 130 11.32 -21.14 18.53
CA LEU A 130 12.21 -21.46 19.64
C LEU A 130 13.64 -21.09 19.29
N ASP A 131 14.13 -20.06 19.96
CA ASP A 131 15.48 -19.56 19.87
C ASP A 131 16.28 -19.96 21.12
N CYS A 132 16.61 -21.25 21.19
CA CYS A 132 17.37 -21.83 22.28
C CYS A 132 18.12 -23.09 21.82
N CYS A 133 19.13 -23.49 22.59
CA CYS A 133 19.83 -24.76 22.38
C CYS A 133 18.85 -25.93 22.46
N PHE A 134 19.08 -26.96 21.64
CA PHE A 134 18.23 -28.16 21.56
C PHE A 134 16.80 -27.94 21.10
N SER A 135 16.46 -26.75 20.60
CA SER A 135 15.14 -26.41 20.09
C SER A 135 14.63 -27.41 19.03
N GLY A 136 15.51 -27.98 18.20
CA GLY A 136 15.17 -29.03 17.23
C GLY A 136 14.60 -30.33 17.85
N ALA A 137 14.79 -30.58 19.14
CA ALA A 137 14.13 -31.69 19.85
C ALA A 137 12.64 -31.43 20.12
N PHE A 138 12.16 -30.18 20.00
CA PHE A 138 10.73 -29.89 20.12
C PHE A 138 9.92 -30.49 18.95
N GLY A 139 10.48 -30.50 17.74
CA GLY A 139 9.83 -30.99 16.53
C GLY A 139 9.75 -32.51 16.39
N THR A 140 10.45 -33.28 17.22
CA THR A 140 10.43 -34.75 17.16
C THR A 140 9.02 -35.28 17.51
N GLY A 141 8.46 -36.12 16.63
CA GLY A 141 7.13 -36.69 16.77
C GLY A 141 6.02 -36.02 15.94
N ILE A 142 6.33 -34.92 15.24
CA ILE A 142 5.42 -34.29 14.27
C ILE A 142 5.70 -34.90 12.89
N LYS A 143 4.69 -35.54 12.27
CA LYS A 143 4.83 -36.22 10.97
C LYS A 143 5.11 -35.20 9.87
N GLY A 144 6.37 -35.12 9.41
CA GLY A 144 6.74 -34.28 8.26
C GLY A 144 6.33 -34.91 6.93
N VAL A 145 5.71 -34.12 6.06
CA VAL A 145 5.60 -34.42 4.62
C VAL A 145 6.66 -33.59 3.90
N ASP A 146 7.41 -34.26 3.03
CA ASP A 146 8.48 -33.71 2.21
C ASP A 146 7.97 -32.59 1.30
N THR A 147 8.72 -31.50 1.22
CA THR A 147 8.42 -30.32 0.40
C THR A 147 8.54 -30.65 -1.08
N SER A 148 7.43 -30.94 -1.76
CA SER A 148 7.42 -30.89 -3.22
C SER A 148 6.05 -30.47 -3.78
N VAL A 149 6.12 -29.41 -4.60
CA VAL A 149 5.10 -28.87 -5.51
C VAL A 149 3.94 -28.07 -4.87
N ILE A 150 4.02 -26.74 -4.99
CA ILE A 150 2.96 -25.79 -4.65
C ILE A 150 2.34 -25.28 -5.96
N ASN A 151 1.02 -25.48 -6.14
CA ASN A 151 0.24 -24.81 -7.17
C ASN A 151 -0.46 -23.59 -6.58
N ASN A 152 -0.13 -22.41 -7.10
CA ASN A 152 -0.80 -21.16 -6.78
C ASN A 152 -2.14 -21.10 -7.51
N ASP A 153 -3.27 -21.24 -6.80
CA ASP A 153 -4.55 -20.57 -7.10
C ASP A 153 -5.69 -21.15 -6.24
N THR A 154 -5.74 -20.82 -4.95
CA THR A 154 -6.99 -20.62 -4.17
C THR A 154 -6.64 -20.22 -2.73
N PHE A 155 -6.60 -18.93 -2.43
CA PHE A 155 -6.29 -18.41 -1.09
C PHE A 155 -7.56 -18.18 -0.26
N GLN A 156 -7.82 -19.05 0.71
CA GLN A 156 -8.65 -18.74 1.88
C GLN A 156 -7.93 -19.20 3.16
N GLN A 157 -7.93 -18.31 4.16
CA GLN A 157 -7.40 -18.42 5.53
C GLN A 157 -7.15 -19.87 6.01
N GLY A 158 -5.88 -20.27 6.09
CA GLY A 158 -5.46 -21.65 6.37
C GLY A 158 -5.56 -22.07 7.85
N TYR A 159 -5.48 -23.38 8.08
CA TYR A 159 -5.35 -24.02 9.40
C TYR A 159 -4.08 -24.89 9.42
N GLY A 160 -3.32 -24.92 10.51
CA GLY A 160 -2.09 -25.71 10.62
C GLY A 160 -1.15 -25.28 11.74
N LYS A 161 -0.17 -26.13 12.05
CA LYS A 161 0.87 -25.88 13.06
C LYS A 161 2.24 -25.78 12.40
N VAL A 162 2.98 -24.72 12.73
CA VAL A 162 4.35 -24.52 12.24
C VAL A 162 5.27 -24.28 13.42
N ILE A 163 6.41 -24.97 13.44
CA ILE A 163 7.45 -24.79 14.45
C ILE A 163 8.74 -24.44 13.75
N LEU A 164 9.33 -23.31 14.16
CA LEU A 164 10.63 -22.83 13.70
C LEU A 164 11.63 -22.96 14.85
N THR A 165 12.77 -23.57 14.60
CA THR A 165 13.83 -23.76 15.60
C THR A 165 15.13 -23.15 15.11
N ALA A 166 15.84 -22.44 15.99
CA ALA A 166 17.11 -21.80 15.65
C ALA A 166 18.29 -22.80 15.59
N SER A 167 18.14 -24.01 16.14
CA SER A 167 19.17 -25.06 16.13
C SER A 167 18.59 -26.45 15.82
N ASN A 168 19.47 -27.40 15.51
CA ASN A 168 19.12 -28.81 15.35
C ASN A 168 18.99 -29.55 16.70
N SER A 169 18.60 -30.84 16.65
CA SER A 169 18.40 -31.67 17.86
C SER A 169 19.69 -32.18 18.51
N THR A 170 20.85 -32.06 17.85
CA THR A 170 22.13 -32.69 18.23
C THR A 170 23.23 -31.72 18.68
N GLN A 171 23.04 -30.40 18.53
CA GLN A 171 24.04 -29.39 18.90
C GLN A 171 24.20 -29.25 20.43
N TYR A 172 25.05 -30.08 21.06
CA TYR A 172 25.58 -29.86 22.43
C TYR A 172 27.03 -29.38 22.39
N ALA A 173 27.35 -28.52 23.35
CA ALA A 173 28.69 -28.05 23.70
C ALA A 173 29.69 -29.20 23.92
N PHE A 174 30.83 -29.11 23.23
CA PHE A 174 32.09 -29.73 23.64
C PHE A 174 33.22 -28.74 23.32
N GLU A 175 33.44 -27.79 24.23
CA GLU A 175 34.76 -27.20 24.44
C GLU A 175 34.97 -27.16 25.95
N GLY A 176 36.04 -27.79 26.41
CA GLY A 176 36.39 -27.86 27.82
C GLY A 176 36.58 -26.46 28.42
N ASP A 177 36.08 -26.28 29.63
CA ASP A 177 36.47 -25.31 30.66
C ASP A 177 36.81 -23.85 30.27
N LYS A 178 36.37 -23.36 29.11
CA LYS A 178 36.41 -21.93 28.77
C LYS A 178 35.14 -21.50 28.06
N PHE A 179 34.24 -20.91 28.83
CA PHE A 179 33.15 -20.08 28.31
C PHE A 179 33.76 -18.85 27.61
N ILE A 180 33.84 -18.90 26.28
CA ILE A 180 33.93 -17.71 25.42
C ILE A 180 32.47 -17.46 25.01
N GLY A 181 31.75 -16.43 25.46
CA GLY A 181 32.16 -15.05 25.69
C GLY A 181 31.79 -14.22 24.46
N LYS A 182 30.54 -13.74 24.42
CA LYS A 182 29.83 -12.95 23.38
C LYS A 182 29.19 -13.73 22.22
N THR A 183 27.87 -13.89 22.30
CA THR A 183 27.03 -14.02 21.10
C THR A 183 26.09 -12.82 21.07
N ASP A 184 26.45 -11.83 20.27
CA ASP A 184 25.60 -10.72 19.88
C ASP A 184 24.45 -11.28 19.00
N SER A 185 23.23 -11.39 19.54
CA SER A 185 21.99 -11.86 18.87
C SER A 185 22.00 -13.29 18.31
N SER A 186 20.88 -14.02 18.39
CA SER A 186 20.73 -15.25 17.62
C SER A 186 20.59 -14.88 16.15
N LEU A 187 21.54 -15.29 15.31
CA LEU A 187 21.62 -14.85 13.93
C LEU A 187 20.34 -15.20 13.13
N PHE A 188 19.73 -16.36 13.40
CA PHE A 188 18.44 -16.72 12.84
C PHE A 188 17.32 -15.75 13.25
N THR A 189 17.21 -15.44 14.55
CA THR A 189 16.25 -14.44 15.06
C THR A 189 16.51 -13.06 14.49
N HIS A 190 17.78 -12.67 14.36
CA HIS A 190 18.18 -11.42 13.73
C HIS A 190 17.61 -11.30 12.32
N PHE A 191 17.77 -12.33 11.49
CA PHE A 191 17.24 -12.31 10.13
C PHE A 191 15.72 -12.46 10.05
N LEU A 192 15.08 -13.15 11.01
CA LEU A 192 13.61 -13.11 11.14
C LEU A 192 13.14 -11.67 11.40
N LEU A 193 13.77 -10.95 12.32
CA LEU A 193 13.43 -9.56 12.63
C LEU A 193 13.71 -8.63 11.45
N GLU A 194 14.90 -8.76 10.85
CA GLU A 194 15.30 -7.97 9.69
C GLU A 194 14.29 -8.13 8.55
N GLY A 195 13.91 -9.37 8.22
CA GLY A 195 12.97 -9.68 7.15
C GLY A 195 11.58 -9.08 7.34
N LEU A 196 11.12 -8.88 8.59
CA LEU A 196 9.88 -8.16 8.88
C LEU A 196 10.07 -6.63 8.89
N GLU A 197 11.19 -6.16 9.43
CA GLU A 197 11.52 -4.72 9.53
C GLU A 197 11.67 -4.07 8.16
N ASN A 198 12.42 -4.73 7.28
CA ASN A 198 12.73 -4.26 5.93
C ASN A 198 11.82 -4.90 4.87
N GLY A 199 10.90 -5.80 5.29
CA GLY A 199 9.96 -6.59 4.49
C GLY A 199 10.54 -7.33 3.28
N GLN A 200 11.83 -7.65 3.29
CA GLN A 200 12.47 -8.54 2.30
C GLN A 200 12.04 -10.00 2.47
N ALA A 201 11.40 -10.34 3.61
CA ALA A 201 10.78 -11.64 3.76
C ALA A 201 9.57 -11.83 2.82
N ASP A 202 9.00 -10.78 2.24
CA ASP A 202 8.01 -10.90 1.15
C ASP A 202 8.74 -11.21 -0.17
N LYS A 203 8.94 -12.51 -0.44
CA LYS A 203 9.72 -12.98 -1.60
C LYS A 203 8.93 -12.87 -2.91
N ASN A 204 7.62 -13.05 -2.85
CA ASN A 204 6.77 -13.04 -4.04
C ASN A 204 6.28 -11.61 -4.41
N ASN A 205 6.50 -10.63 -3.53
CA ASN A 205 6.10 -9.22 -3.64
C ASN A 205 4.58 -8.99 -3.67
N ASP A 206 3.79 -9.85 -3.01
CA ASP A 206 2.34 -9.69 -2.87
C ASP A 206 1.93 -8.78 -1.70
N GLY A 207 2.90 -8.32 -0.91
CA GLY A 207 2.69 -7.43 0.24
C GLY A 207 2.35 -8.16 1.55
N ILE A 208 2.24 -9.48 1.52
CA ILE A 208 1.98 -10.35 2.67
C ILE A 208 3.27 -11.15 2.95
N ILE A 209 3.59 -11.31 4.22
CA ILE A 209 4.70 -12.17 4.66
C ILE A 209 4.09 -13.40 5.32
N THR A 210 4.21 -14.54 4.65
CA THR A 210 3.79 -15.84 5.18
C THR A 210 4.86 -16.43 6.12
N VAL A 211 4.49 -17.39 6.97
CA VAL A 211 5.46 -18.13 7.82
C VAL A 211 6.54 -18.80 6.95
N ASP A 212 6.17 -19.28 5.77
CA ASP A 212 7.10 -19.94 4.86
C ASP A 212 8.13 -18.96 4.33
N GLU A 213 7.71 -17.83 3.78
CA GLU A 213 8.65 -16.83 3.25
C GLU A 213 9.48 -16.20 4.35
N TRP A 214 8.90 -16.00 5.54
CA TRP A 214 9.60 -15.52 6.72
C TRP A 214 10.75 -16.46 7.13
N TYR A 215 10.47 -17.76 7.19
CA TYR A 215 11.49 -18.77 7.45
C TYR A 215 12.51 -18.84 6.31
N ASP A 216 12.05 -18.92 5.06
CA ASP A 216 12.91 -19.12 3.90
C ASP A 216 13.87 -17.93 3.71
N TYR A 217 13.46 -16.70 4.04
CA TYR A 217 14.34 -15.53 4.06
C TYR A 217 15.41 -15.67 5.14
N ALA A 218 15.00 -15.94 6.39
CA ALA A 218 15.96 -16.06 7.49
C ALA A 218 16.94 -17.22 7.29
N PHE A 219 16.46 -18.36 6.77
CA PHE A 219 17.29 -19.51 6.44
C PHE A 219 18.37 -19.17 5.40
N GLU A 220 17.98 -18.54 4.28
CA GLU A 220 18.92 -18.13 3.23
C GLU A 220 19.97 -17.14 3.76
N GLN A 221 19.58 -16.16 4.57
CA GLN A 221 20.53 -15.20 5.15
C GLN A 221 21.51 -15.87 6.12
N VAL A 222 21.05 -16.84 6.93
CA VAL A 222 21.94 -17.66 7.77
C VAL A 222 22.92 -18.45 6.90
N GLU A 223 22.48 -19.06 5.79
CA GLU A 223 23.39 -19.77 4.87
C GLU A 223 24.41 -18.83 4.23
N ILE A 224 23.98 -17.66 3.74
CA ILE A 224 24.85 -16.65 3.12
C ILE A 224 25.91 -16.14 4.10
N SER A 225 25.57 -15.99 5.37
CA SER A 225 26.51 -15.54 6.42
C SER A 225 27.64 -16.53 6.70
N GLY A 226 27.53 -17.78 6.24
CA GLY A 226 28.49 -18.85 6.52
C GLY A 226 28.45 -19.37 7.96
N ALA A 227 27.41 -19.04 8.73
CA ALA A 227 27.28 -19.46 10.12
C ALA A 227 27.11 -20.99 10.28
N THR A 228 27.52 -21.51 11.43
CA THR A 228 27.34 -22.92 11.81
C THR A 228 25.93 -23.23 12.32
N GLN A 229 25.09 -22.22 12.51
CA GLN A 229 23.69 -22.37 12.89
C GLN A 229 22.91 -23.15 11.82
N ARG A 230 21.98 -24.00 12.25
CA ARG A 230 21.15 -24.85 11.37
C ARG A 230 19.68 -24.75 11.79
N PRO A 231 18.96 -23.73 11.31
CA PRO A 231 17.54 -23.60 11.59
C PRO A 231 16.73 -24.78 11.01
N GLN A 232 15.60 -25.11 11.63
CA GLN A 232 14.68 -26.14 11.12
C GLN A 232 13.24 -25.63 11.12
N LYS A 233 12.44 -26.12 10.17
CA LYS A 233 11.00 -25.87 10.05
C LYS A 233 10.24 -27.19 10.10
N PHE A 234 9.31 -27.33 11.03
CA PHE A 234 8.41 -28.49 11.14
C PHE A 234 6.99 -28.03 10.84
N ILE A 235 6.27 -28.81 10.03
CA ILE A 235 4.95 -28.46 9.52
C ILE A 235 3.98 -29.61 9.77
N ASP A 236 2.83 -29.30 10.36
CA ASP A 236 1.66 -30.19 10.45
C ASP A 236 0.48 -29.46 9.80
N ARG A 237 0.27 -29.69 8.49
CA ARG A 237 -0.75 -29.05 7.65
C ARG A 237 -1.70 -30.09 7.07
N GLN A 238 -2.97 -29.73 6.97
CA GLN A 238 -3.86 -30.31 5.95
C GLN A 238 -3.62 -29.53 4.64
N GLU A 239 -3.51 -30.24 3.52
CA GLU A 239 -3.03 -29.81 2.19
C GLU A 239 -3.11 -28.30 1.83
N GLY A 240 -2.01 -27.78 1.26
CA GLY A 240 -2.05 -26.72 0.24
C GLY A 240 -2.06 -25.24 0.66
N MET A 241 -2.01 -24.88 1.95
CA MET A 241 -2.25 -23.47 2.36
C MET A 241 -1.13 -22.83 3.19
N GLN A 242 -0.97 -21.50 3.06
CA GLN A 242 0.04 -20.66 3.71
C GLN A 242 -0.53 -19.94 4.95
N ILE A 243 0.28 -19.73 5.99
CA ILE A 243 -0.11 -18.97 7.20
C ILE A 243 0.46 -17.55 7.10
N GLU A 244 -0.41 -16.54 7.07
CA GLU A 244 -0.03 -15.12 7.03
C GLU A 244 0.42 -14.64 8.41
N ILE A 245 1.64 -14.10 8.51
CA ILE A 245 2.18 -13.55 9.76
C ILE A 245 2.06 -12.04 9.77
N ALA A 246 2.62 -11.38 8.77
CA ALA A 246 2.74 -9.93 8.73
C ALA A 246 2.41 -9.38 7.35
N TYR A 247 2.26 -8.07 7.30
CA TYR A 247 2.28 -7.30 6.06
C TYR A 247 3.67 -6.72 5.87
N ARG A 248 4.09 -6.63 4.61
CA ARG A 248 5.34 -5.98 4.26
C ARG A 248 5.34 -4.54 4.76
N ARG A 249 6.18 -4.25 5.76
CA ARG A 249 6.34 -2.90 6.29
C ARG A 249 6.90 -2.02 5.18
N PHE A 250 6.09 -1.12 4.64
CA PHE A 250 6.58 -0.06 3.74
C PHE A 250 7.27 1.06 4.54
N VAL A 251 8.42 0.72 5.14
CA VAL A 251 9.46 1.72 5.36
C VAL A 251 9.87 2.19 3.96
N GLY A 252 9.97 3.50 3.72
CA GLY A 252 10.38 4.09 2.43
C GLY A 252 11.82 3.76 2.02
N SER A 253 12.24 2.49 2.09
CA SER A 253 13.60 2.00 1.86
C SER A 253 13.69 0.87 0.82
N TYR A 254 12.61 0.47 0.14
CA TYR A 254 12.68 -0.58 -0.90
C TYR A 254 13.29 -0.13 -2.23
N LEU A 255 13.41 1.17 -2.42
CA LEU A 255 14.33 1.68 -3.41
C LEU A 255 15.61 1.97 -2.65
N THR A 256 16.61 1.10 -2.84
CA THR A 256 17.99 1.45 -2.50
C THR A 256 18.26 2.84 -3.06
N LYS A 257 19.00 3.68 -2.33
CA LYS A 257 19.38 5.02 -2.80
C LYS A 257 19.89 4.97 -4.25
N ASP A 258 20.45 3.84 -4.66
CA ASP A 258 20.98 3.54 -5.98
C ASP A 258 19.97 3.60 -7.13
N LEU A 259 18.66 3.52 -6.89
CA LEU A 259 17.63 3.62 -7.93
C LEU A 259 17.08 5.04 -8.12
N LEU A 260 17.37 6.00 -7.23
CA LEU A 260 16.95 7.39 -7.45
C LEU A 260 17.67 8.00 -8.67
N PRO A 261 16.98 8.79 -9.50
CA PRO A 261 17.52 9.19 -10.80
C PRO A 261 18.64 10.24 -10.71
N ALA A 262 18.80 10.90 -9.56
CA ALA A 262 19.74 12.00 -9.35
C ALA A 262 20.87 11.59 -8.38
N PRO A 263 22.14 11.50 -8.83
CA PRO A 263 23.29 11.19 -7.97
C PRO A 263 23.44 12.14 -6.76
N ARG A 264 22.99 13.40 -6.87
CA ARG A 264 22.95 14.36 -5.76
C ARG A 264 21.88 14.01 -4.72
N LEU A 265 20.69 13.57 -5.12
CA LEU A 265 19.68 13.09 -4.17
C LEU A 265 20.19 11.89 -3.37
N LYS A 266 20.88 10.94 -4.01
CA LYS A 266 21.47 9.77 -3.33
C LYS A 266 22.36 10.17 -2.15
N LYS A 267 23.16 11.24 -2.33
CA LYS A 267 24.05 11.78 -1.28
C LYS A 267 23.28 12.57 -0.21
N ASN A 268 22.14 13.16 -0.56
CA ASN A 268 21.46 14.17 0.25
C ASN A 268 20.11 13.74 0.85
N ILE A 269 19.60 12.52 0.69
CA ILE A 269 18.29 12.11 1.31
C ILE A 269 18.20 12.47 2.80
N LYS A 270 19.26 12.22 3.58
CA LYS A 270 19.30 12.58 5.01
C LYS A 270 19.21 14.10 5.18
N SER A 271 19.97 14.85 4.37
CA SER A 271 19.90 16.31 4.29
C SER A 271 18.51 16.82 3.88
N ILE A 272 17.76 16.09 3.03
CA ILE A 272 16.40 16.49 2.65
C ILE A 272 15.39 16.19 3.76
N ALA A 273 15.52 15.05 4.46
CA ALA A 273 14.71 14.79 5.66
C ALA A 273 14.98 15.86 6.74
N ASP A 274 16.25 16.20 6.96
CA ASP A 274 16.68 17.29 7.85
C ASP A 274 16.15 18.65 7.35
N PHE A 275 16.15 18.89 6.03
CA PHE A 275 15.59 20.09 5.42
C PHE A 275 14.08 20.19 5.69
N ILE A 276 13.31 19.13 5.43
CA ILE A 276 11.87 19.06 5.69
C ILE A 276 11.56 19.25 7.18
N ALA A 277 12.40 18.71 8.07
CA ALA A 277 12.29 18.94 9.51
C ALA A 277 12.46 20.43 9.87
N ASN A 278 13.36 21.12 9.17
CA ASN A 278 13.65 22.54 9.34
C ASN A 278 12.73 23.50 8.55
N VAL A 279 11.86 23.00 7.65
CA VAL A 279 10.85 23.82 6.99
C VAL A 279 9.92 24.42 8.06
N PRO A 280 9.80 25.76 8.14
CA PRO A 280 9.05 26.39 9.22
C PRO A 280 7.54 26.15 9.04
N THR A 281 6.87 25.90 10.17
CA THR A 281 5.42 25.84 10.22
C THR A 281 4.89 27.27 10.43
N LEU A 282 4.15 27.80 9.46
CA LEU A 282 3.65 29.17 9.47
C LEU A 282 2.15 29.19 9.77
N SER A 283 1.70 30.20 10.51
CA SER A 283 0.25 30.41 10.71
C SER A 283 -0.37 30.96 9.42
N LEU A 284 -1.52 30.40 9.03
CA LEU A 284 -2.30 30.90 7.90
C LEU A 284 -3.16 32.09 8.33
N ILE A 285 -2.97 33.24 7.70
CA ILE A 285 -3.67 34.49 8.02
C ILE A 285 -4.77 34.75 6.99
N PRO A 286 -6.05 34.85 7.41
CA PRO A 286 -7.15 35.11 6.49
C PRO A 286 -7.03 36.47 5.79
N ARG A 287 -7.32 36.49 4.50
CA ARG A 287 -7.34 37.66 3.63
C ARG A 287 -8.66 37.78 2.88
N ASN A 288 -9.08 39.01 2.59
CA ASN A 288 -10.11 39.26 1.58
C ASN A 288 -9.52 39.11 0.17
N VAL A 289 -10.36 39.21 -0.86
CA VAL A 289 -9.93 39.06 -2.28
C VAL A 289 -8.87 40.09 -2.72
N GLU A 290 -8.79 41.25 -2.06
CA GLU A 290 -7.76 42.27 -2.29
C GLU A 290 -6.43 41.96 -1.58
N GLY A 291 -6.40 40.94 -0.72
CA GLY A 291 -5.24 40.56 0.07
C GLY A 291 -5.08 41.30 1.40
N LYS A 292 -6.11 42.02 1.86
CA LYS A 292 -6.11 42.70 3.16
C LYS A 292 -6.51 41.71 4.28
N PRO A 293 -5.92 41.81 5.49
CA PRO A 293 -6.34 41.00 6.64
C PRO A 293 -7.84 41.07 6.87
N THR A 294 -8.46 39.93 7.17
CA THR A 294 -9.89 39.83 7.51
C THR A 294 -10.09 38.78 8.60
N LYS A 295 -11.28 38.76 9.20
CA LYS A 295 -11.72 37.60 10.00
C LYS A 295 -12.02 36.44 9.06
N ASN A 296 -11.84 35.21 9.55
CA ASN A 296 -12.22 34.01 8.81
C ASN A 296 -13.73 34.05 8.52
N ASN A 297 -14.10 33.82 7.25
CA ASN A 297 -15.48 33.85 6.77
C ASN A 297 -16.25 32.52 7.02
N GLY A 298 -15.64 31.55 7.70
CA GLY A 298 -16.25 30.26 8.01
C GLY A 298 -16.35 29.32 6.82
N ALA A 299 -15.68 29.62 5.70
CA ALA A 299 -15.59 28.73 4.56
C ALA A 299 -14.85 27.43 4.92
N LEU A 300 -15.35 26.31 4.38
CA LEU A 300 -14.65 25.03 4.47
C LEU A 300 -13.55 24.92 3.39
N ASN A 301 -13.73 25.60 2.26
CA ASN A 301 -12.74 25.63 1.20
C ASN A 301 -11.65 26.68 1.47
N SER A 302 -10.42 26.38 1.06
CA SER A 302 -9.26 27.23 1.29
C SER A 302 -8.49 27.51 0.01
N VAL A 303 -8.09 28.76 -0.17
CA VAL A 303 -7.07 29.16 -1.16
C VAL A 303 -5.90 29.74 -0.39
N ILE A 304 -4.70 29.21 -0.57
CA ILE A 304 -3.49 29.66 0.11
C ILE A 304 -2.58 30.30 -0.94
N GLN A 305 -2.32 31.59 -0.78
CA GLN A 305 -1.35 32.30 -1.59
C GLN A 305 0.03 32.26 -0.92
N GLY A 306 0.97 31.55 -1.53
CA GLY A 306 2.36 31.45 -1.06
C GLY A 306 3.05 30.17 -1.49
N ASP A 307 4.33 30.04 -1.17
CA ASP A 307 5.13 28.84 -1.44
C ASP A 307 4.42 27.58 -0.92
N ASN A 308 4.30 26.60 -1.82
CA ASN A 308 3.55 25.39 -1.55
C ASN A 308 4.24 24.44 -0.56
N LEU A 309 5.57 24.43 -0.44
CA LEU A 309 6.25 23.63 0.58
C LEU A 309 5.91 24.15 1.98
N LEU A 310 5.93 25.48 2.19
CA LEU A 310 5.54 26.12 3.44
C LEU A 310 4.05 25.88 3.77
N ALA A 311 3.18 25.96 2.76
CA ALA A 311 1.75 25.70 2.93
C ALA A 311 1.49 24.25 3.33
N LEU A 312 2.07 23.27 2.62
CA LEU A 312 1.96 21.85 2.93
C LEU A 312 2.43 21.55 4.36
N LYS A 313 3.58 22.08 4.76
CA LYS A 313 4.10 21.92 6.14
C LYS A 313 3.12 22.48 7.17
N SER A 314 2.54 23.65 6.89
CA SER A 314 1.59 24.32 7.78
C SER A 314 0.27 23.56 7.91
N LEU A 315 -0.17 22.89 6.84
CA LEU A 315 -1.40 22.09 6.80
C LEU A 315 -1.33 20.83 7.67
N LEU A 316 -0.14 20.25 7.89
CA LEU A 316 0.01 19.01 8.68
C LEU A 316 -0.68 19.09 10.05
N SER A 317 -0.58 20.24 10.73
CA SER A 317 -1.19 20.45 12.05
C SER A 317 -2.70 20.23 12.09
N SER A 318 -3.40 20.43 10.97
CA SER A 318 -4.86 20.38 10.90
C SER A 318 -5.39 19.28 9.98
N TYR A 319 -4.60 18.87 8.98
CA TYR A 319 -5.01 18.01 7.86
C TYR A 319 -4.19 16.73 7.69
N ALA A 320 -3.23 16.42 8.56
CA ALA A 320 -2.51 15.14 8.51
C ALA A 320 -3.50 13.96 8.50
N GLY A 321 -3.36 13.06 7.53
CA GLY A 321 -4.23 11.90 7.32
C GLY A 321 -5.70 12.21 6.97
N LYS A 322 -6.05 13.42 6.52
CA LYS A 322 -7.46 13.83 6.28
C LYS A 322 -7.81 14.12 4.83
N ILE A 323 -6.82 14.14 3.93
CA ILE A 323 -7.04 14.50 2.53
C ILE A 323 -7.27 13.21 1.74
N LYS A 324 -8.47 13.02 1.20
CA LYS A 324 -8.78 11.78 0.48
C LYS A 324 -8.28 11.79 -0.97
N CYS A 325 -8.15 12.97 -1.56
CA CYS A 325 -7.70 13.10 -2.94
C CYS A 325 -6.71 14.24 -3.10
N VAL A 326 -5.61 13.97 -3.79
CA VAL A 326 -4.66 14.99 -4.22
C VAL A 326 -4.56 14.96 -5.72
N TYR A 327 -4.72 16.10 -6.37
CA TYR A 327 -4.37 16.28 -7.77
C TYR A 327 -3.34 17.38 -7.85
N ILE A 328 -2.20 17.13 -8.52
CA ILE A 328 -1.19 18.16 -8.77
C ILE A 328 -0.72 18.13 -10.22
N ASP A 329 -0.50 19.32 -10.74
CA ASP A 329 0.06 19.58 -12.07
C ASP A 329 1.37 20.38 -11.93
N PRO A 330 2.47 19.74 -11.51
CA PRO A 330 3.74 20.43 -11.34
C PRO A 330 4.28 20.92 -12.70
N PRO A 331 5.19 21.92 -12.73
CA PRO A 331 5.84 22.32 -13.98
C PRO A 331 6.65 21.16 -14.56
N TYR A 332 6.65 20.93 -15.88
CA TYR A 332 7.27 19.70 -16.45
C TYR A 332 8.79 19.80 -16.74
N ASP A 333 9.48 20.79 -16.18
CA ASP A 333 10.92 21.05 -16.39
C ASP A 333 11.38 21.05 -17.87
N SER A 334 10.45 21.29 -18.80
CA SER A 334 10.84 21.59 -20.16
C SER A 334 11.57 22.94 -20.06
N SER A 335 12.88 22.93 -20.26
CA SER A 335 13.76 24.11 -20.48
C SER A 335 13.28 25.13 -21.55
N LEU A 336 12.02 25.04 -22.00
CA LEU A 336 11.21 26.08 -22.63
C LEU A 336 10.55 27.03 -21.61
N LEU A 337 10.55 26.72 -20.31
CA LEU A 337 9.94 27.53 -19.24
C LEU A 337 10.73 28.78 -18.81
N SER A 338 11.75 29.19 -19.57
CA SER A 338 12.12 30.61 -19.61
C SER A 338 11.11 31.47 -20.41
N LYS A 339 10.08 30.84 -21.01
CA LYS A 339 9.00 31.51 -21.74
C LYS A 339 7.57 31.24 -21.22
N ASP A 340 7.22 30.09 -20.64
CA ASP A 340 5.82 29.64 -20.65
C ASP A 340 5.03 29.70 -19.32
N LEU A 341 5.08 30.84 -18.64
CA LEU A 341 3.93 31.38 -17.88
C LEU A 341 3.77 32.86 -18.28
N VAL A 342 3.55 33.11 -19.57
CA VAL A 342 3.26 34.47 -20.05
C VAL A 342 1.88 34.86 -19.57
N ILE A 343 1.83 35.60 -18.47
CA ILE A 343 0.66 36.40 -18.12
C ILE A 343 0.71 37.62 -19.03
N ASP A 344 -0.12 37.64 -20.08
CA ASP A 344 -0.31 38.85 -20.87
C ASP A 344 -1.08 39.85 -19.99
N LEU A 345 -0.41 40.94 -19.61
CA LEU A 345 -1.02 42.06 -18.89
C LEU A 345 -1.53 43.10 -19.90
N PRO A 346 -2.73 43.69 -19.70
CA PRO A 346 -3.20 44.79 -20.56
C PRO A 346 -2.16 45.92 -20.64
N GLY A 347 -1.62 46.18 -21.85
CA GLY A 347 -0.69 47.28 -22.13
C GLY A 347 0.81 47.01 -21.97
N ALA A 348 1.26 45.78 -21.69
CA ALA A 348 2.69 45.47 -21.55
C ALA A 348 3.42 45.30 -22.91
N LYS A 349 4.55 46.00 -23.11
CA LYS A 349 5.42 45.81 -24.30
C LYS A 349 6.18 44.49 -24.19
N LYS A 350 6.07 43.61 -25.20
CA LYS A 350 6.80 42.33 -25.30
C LYS A 350 8.32 42.55 -25.22
N LYS A 351 8.97 42.10 -24.14
CA LYS A 351 10.44 42.02 -24.06
C LYS A 351 10.90 40.65 -24.60
N LYS A 352 11.90 40.64 -25.49
CA LYS A 352 12.58 39.42 -25.92
C LYS A 352 13.36 38.82 -24.74
N SER A 353 13.07 37.58 -24.36
CA SER A 353 13.80 36.80 -23.35
C SER A 353 15.19 36.44 -23.88
N LYS A 354 16.25 36.70 -23.10
CA LYS A 354 17.63 36.25 -23.38
C LYS A 354 17.70 34.72 -23.31
N GLU A 355 18.36 34.09 -24.27
CA GLU A 355 18.71 32.67 -24.23
C GLU A 355 19.72 32.42 -23.11
N ILE A 356 19.39 31.51 -22.19
CA ILE A 356 20.29 31.02 -21.14
C ILE A 356 20.84 29.67 -21.63
N LYS A 357 22.16 29.46 -21.53
CA LYS A 357 22.84 28.22 -21.92
C LYS A 357 22.61 27.14 -20.85
N LYS A 358 22.25 25.93 -21.28
CA LYS A 358 21.97 24.73 -20.44
C LYS A 358 23.24 24.13 -19.83
N ASN A 359 23.15 23.70 -18.56
CA ASN A 359 24.06 22.76 -17.91
C ASN A 359 23.23 21.61 -17.28
N ASP A 360 23.83 20.42 -17.14
CA ASP A 360 23.21 19.22 -16.52
C ASP A 360 22.77 19.44 -15.04
N GLU A 361 23.15 20.55 -14.42
CA GLU A 361 22.75 20.93 -13.06
C GLU A 361 21.26 21.32 -12.93
N GLU A 362 20.57 21.64 -14.03
CA GLU A 362 19.16 22.06 -14.00
C GLU A 362 18.19 20.88 -13.76
N GLN A 363 18.50 19.67 -14.25
CA GLN A 363 17.61 18.50 -14.11
C GLN A 363 17.51 17.99 -12.65
N ASP A 364 18.57 18.16 -11.86
CA ASP A 364 18.57 17.88 -10.42
C ASP A 364 17.64 18.85 -9.66
N SER A 365 17.43 20.07 -10.15
CA SER A 365 16.65 21.12 -9.46
C SER A 365 15.15 20.83 -9.42
N TRP A 366 14.59 20.18 -10.44
CA TRP A 366 13.17 19.83 -10.46
C TRP A 366 12.84 18.73 -9.45
N VAL A 367 13.70 17.71 -9.39
CA VAL A 367 13.56 16.62 -8.42
C VAL A 367 13.68 17.13 -6.99
N GLU A 368 14.65 18.00 -6.72
CA GLU A 368 14.82 18.67 -5.43
C GLU A 368 13.62 19.53 -5.05
N MET A 369 12.91 20.09 -6.04
CA MET A 369 11.67 20.82 -5.82
C MET A 369 10.50 19.89 -5.49
N ILE A 370 10.24 18.84 -6.28
CA ILE A 370 9.02 18.02 -6.13
C ILE A 370 9.10 17.04 -4.95
N TYR A 371 10.26 16.44 -4.70
CA TYR A 371 10.44 15.39 -3.69
C TYR A 371 9.96 15.80 -2.28
N PRO A 372 10.42 16.92 -1.68
CA PRO A 372 9.99 17.28 -0.33
C PRO A 372 8.49 17.61 -0.25
N ARG A 373 7.89 18.05 -1.36
CA ARG A 373 6.44 18.31 -1.45
C ARG A 373 5.67 17.00 -1.44
N LEU A 374 6.10 16.00 -2.21
CA LEU A 374 5.47 14.67 -2.23
C LEU A 374 5.54 13.99 -0.86
N VAL A 375 6.65 14.14 -0.13
CA VAL A 375 6.78 13.65 1.26
C VAL A 375 5.73 14.28 2.17
N LEU A 376 5.57 15.61 2.15
CA LEU A 376 4.54 16.27 2.97
C LEU A 376 3.12 15.93 2.53
N ILE A 377 2.89 15.81 1.22
CA ILE A 377 1.61 15.40 0.65
C ILE A 377 1.22 14.01 1.16
N ARG A 378 2.15 13.06 1.17
CA ARG A 378 1.92 11.70 1.69
C ARG A 378 1.40 11.73 3.13
N GLU A 379 1.94 12.59 3.99
CA GLU A 379 1.51 12.73 5.38
C GLU A 379 0.12 13.40 5.52
N LEU A 380 -0.33 14.14 4.52
CA LEU A 380 -1.66 14.74 4.48
C LEU A 380 -2.75 13.79 3.98
N ILE A 381 -2.40 12.83 3.13
CA ILE A 381 -3.36 11.91 2.52
C ILE A 381 -3.87 10.88 3.56
N SER A 382 -5.17 10.60 3.57
CA SER A 382 -5.77 9.54 4.40
C SER A 382 -5.39 8.14 3.91
N ASP A 383 -5.41 7.13 4.77
CA ASP A 383 -5.00 5.76 4.40
C ASP A 383 -5.82 5.18 3.22
N ASP A 384 -7.08 5.58 3.12
CA ASP A 384 -8.02 5.26 2.03
C ASP A 384 -8.03 6.32 0.90
N GLY A 385 -6.98 7.12 0.79
CA GLY A 385 -6.85 8.22 -0.16
C GLY A 385 -5.92 7.93 -1.33
N ALA A 386 -5.98 8.79 -2.34
CA ALA A 386 -5.18 8.67 -3.56
C ALA A 386 -4.59 10.01 -4.02
N ILE A 387 -3.47 9.92 -4.75
CA ILE A 387 -2.82 11.04 -5.43
C ILE A 387 -2.80 10.80 -6.94
N PHE A 388 -2.98 11.88 -7.69
CA PHE A 388 -2.83 11.97 -9.14
C PHE A 388 -1.84 13.08 -9.48
N VAL A 389 -0.82 12.76 -10.27
CA VAL A 389 0.22 13.72 -10.68
C VAL A 389 0.33 13.74 -12.19
N SER A 390 0.01 14.88 -12.81
CA SER A 390 0.19 15.08 -14.24
C SER A 390 1.67 15.29 -14.59
N ILE A 391 2.13 14.72 -15.69
CA ILE A 391 3.52 14.82 -16.16
C ILE A 391 3.62 14.52 -17.67
N ASP A 392 4.65 15.06 -18.33
CA ASP A 392 5.01 14.68 -19.70
C ASP A 392 6.19 13.69 -19.75
N ASP A 393 6.66 13.36 -20.95
CA ASP A 393 7.77 12.43 -21.17
C ASP A 393 9.10 12.87 -20.54
N HIS A 394 9.33 14.18 -20.31
CA HIS A 394 10.64 14.68 -19.86
C HIS A 394 10.96 14.25 -18.44
N GLN A 395 9.99 14.40 -17.54
CA GLN A 395 10.15 14.13 -16.11
C GLN A 395 9.40 12.87 -15.64
N PHE A 396 8.73 12.14 -16.55
CA PHE A 396 7.98 10.93 -16.23
C PHE A 396 8.79 9.91 -15.42
N HIS A 397 9.97 9.52 -15.93
CA HIS A 397 10.83 8.52 -15.29
C HIS A 397 11.29 8.96 -13.89
N ASN A 398 11.64 10.25 -13.74
CA ASN A 398 12.05 10.84 -12.48
C ASN A 398 10.91 10.82 -11.47
N LEU A 399 9.74 11.32 -11.88
CA LEU A 399 8.56 11.35 -11.03
C LEU A 399 8.13 9.95 -10.61
N LYS A 400 8.06 8.98 -11.54
CA LYS A 400 7.70 7.59 -11.23
C LYS A 400 8.61 7.01 -10.15
N THR A 401 9.91 7.20 -10.30
CA THR A 401 10.91 6.70 -9.35
C THR A 401 10.76 7.34 -7.98
N ILE A 402 10.53 8.65 -7.92
CA ILE A 402 10.30 9.36 -6.65
C ILE A 402 8.98 8.94 -6.01
N MET A 403 7.93 8.77 -6.80
CA MET A 403 6.63 8.33 -6.29
C MET A 403 6.70 6.90 -5.76
N ASP A 404 7.41 5.98 -6.43
CA ASP A 404 7.70 4.65 -5.87
C ASP A 404 8.43 4.74 -4.52
N TYR A 405 9.37 5.69 -4.39
CA TYR A 405 10.12 5.87 -3.15
C TYR A 405 9.26 6.41 -2.01
N VAL A 406 8.45 7.43 -2.30
CA VAL A 406 7.61 8.11 -1.32
C VAL A 406 6.39 7.27 -0.97
N PHE A 407 5.68 6.76 -1.98
CA PHE A 407 4.39 6.13 -1.82
C PHE A 407 4.43 4.61 -1.75
N SER A 408 5.54 3.94 -2.10
CA SER A 408 5.64 2.49 -2.38
C SER A 408 5.24 2.11 -3.81
N PRO A 409 6.01 1.25 -4.51
CA PRO A 409 5.57 0.64 -5.75
C PRO A 409 4.35 -0.30 -5.58
N LEU A 410 4.06 -0.83 -4.38
CA LEU A 410 2.85 -1.64 -4.15
C LEU A 410 1.58 -0.78 -4.12
N ASN A 411 1.70 0.48 -3.71
CA ASN A 411 0.61 1.45 -3.72
C ASN A 411 0.44 2.10 -5.11
N TRP A 412 1.20 1.68 -6.12
CA TRP A 412 0.99 2.11 -7.49
C TRP A 412 -0.34 1.57 -8.00
N MET A 413 -1.24 2.46 -8.40
CA MET A 413 -2.55 2.08 -8.91
C MET A 413 -2.50 1.87 -10.42
N CYS A 414 -2.07 2.90 -11.14
CA CYS A 414 -1.88 2.87 -12.59
C CYS A 414 -1.16 4.13 -13.09
N THR A 415 -0.71 4.06 -14.34
CA THR A 415 -0.35 5.25 -15.13
C THR A 415 -1.44 5.49 -16.15
N PHE A 416 -2.17 6.59 -16.02
CA PHE A 416 -3.11 6.98 -17.07
C PHE A 416 -2.35 7.61 -18.23
N VAL A 417 -2.69 7.22 -19.45
CA VAL A 417 -2.27 7.88 -20.68
C VAL A 417 -3.39 8.81 -21.10
N TRP A 418 -3.17 10.11 -20.95
CA TRP A 418 -4.15 11.13 -21.29
C TRP A 418 -3.90 11.65 -22.71
N LYS A 419 -4.79 11.32 -23.63
CA LYS A 419 -4.77 11.79 -25.02
C LYS A 419 -5.26 13.23 -25.09
N LYS A 420 -4.32 14.18 -25.08
CA LYS A 420 -4.61 15.62 -25.09
C LYS A 420 -4.98 16.18 -26.46
N ARG A 421 -4.84 15.42 -27.55
CA ARG A 421 -5.14 15.85 -28.93
C ARG A 421 -5.98 14.83 -29.68
N LYS A 422 -6.87 15.28 -30.57
CA LYS A 422 -7.71 14.40 -31.42
C LYS A 422 -7.01 13.87 -32.69
N GLY A 423 -5.72 14.18 -32.92
CA GLY A 423 -4.99 13.63 -34.06
C GLY A 423 -3.57 14.16 -34.25
N ALA A 424 -2.89 13.55 -35.22
CA ALA A 424 -1.48 13.78 -35.49
C ALA A 424 -1.22 15.17 -36.05
N THR A 425 -0.24 15.84 -35.47
CA THR A 425 0.26 17.12 -35.98
C THR A 425 1.46 16.85 -36.89
N ALA A 426 1.41 17.36 -38.12
CA ALA A 426 2.55 17.32 -39.03
C ALA A 426 3.67 18.26 -38.51
N GLY A 427 4.93 17.85 -38.65
CA GLY A 427 6.08 18.74 -38.42
C GLY A 427 7.10 18.29 -37.36
N ASN A 428 6.89 17.15 -36.70
CA ASN A 428 7.96 16.55 -35.90
C ASN A 428 9.03 15.92 -36.79
N ARG A 429 10.31 16.23 -36.54
CA ARG A 429 11.45 15.71 -37.32
C ARG A 429 11.54 14.17 -37.34
N SER A 430 11.02 13.52 -36.30
CA SER A 430 10.96 12.06 -36.18
C SER A 430 9.81 11.42 -36.96
N GLY A 431 8.86 12.20 -37.50
CA GLY A 431 7.64 11.69 -38.10
C GLY A 431 6.58 11.19 -37.11
N VAL A 432 6.84 11.28 -35.80
CA VAL A 432 5.92 10.85 -34.73
C VAL A 432 5.30 12.07 -34.04
N SER A 433 3.97 12.13 -33.97
CA SER A 433 3.21 13.17 -33.24
C SER A 433 3.00 12.73 -31.79
N ILE A 434 3.51 13.49 -30.82
CA ILE A 434 3.28 13.25 -29.39
C ILE A 434 1.92 13.85 -29.02
N GLU A 435 0.93 12.99 -28.79
CA GLU A 435 -0.48 13.37 -28.59
C GLU A 435 -1.00 13.13 -27.18
N HIS A 436 -0.15 12.60 -26.30
CA HIS A 436 -0.52 12.23 -24.95
C HIS A 436 0.40 12.84 -23.90
N GLU A 437 -0.07 12.83 -22.67
CA GLU A 437 0.66 13.06 -21.43
C GLU A 437 0.30 11.93 -20.46
N TYR A 438 0.94 11.91 -19.29
CA TYR A 438 0.71 10.89 -18.28
C TYR A 438 0.08 11.49 -17.02
N ILE A 439 -0.67 10.67 -16.31
CA ILE A 439 -1.11 10.95 -14.94
C ILE A 439 -0.76 9.74 -14.09
N LEU A 440 0.22 9.89 -13.21
CA LEU A 440 0.62 8.86 -12.27
C LEU A 440 -0.35 8.82 -11.10
N SER A 441 -0.85 7.63 -10.76
CA SER A 441 -1.77 7.42 -9.65
C SER A 441 -1.21 6.45 -8.62
N TYR A 442 -1.22 6.87 -7.36
CA TYR A 442 -0.85 6.06 -6.20
C TYR A 442 -1.91 6.19 -5.12
N SER A 443 -2.11 5.13 -4.36
CA SER A 443 -2.82 5.18 -3.09
C SER A 443 -1.88 5.54 -1.93
N ARG A 444 -2.44 5.89 -0.78
CA ARG A 444 -1.65 6.05 0.46
C ARG A 444 -1.24 4.71 1.06
N ALA A 445 -2.15 3.74 0.99
CA ALA A 445 -2.03 2.36 1.44
C ALA A 445 -2.86 1.44 0.52
N ASN A 446 -2.79 0.13 0.74
CA ASN A 446 -3.41 -0.88 -0.12
C ASN A 446 -4.97 -0.91 -0.09
N ASP A 447 -5.63 -0.04 0.70
CA ASP A 447 -7.07 -0.08 0.92
C ASP A 447 -7.90 0.76 -0.08
N PHE A 448 -7.25 1.59 -0.89
CA PHE A 448 -7.95 2.41 -1.90
C PHE A 448 -8.29 1.62 -3.16
N HIS A 449 -9.51 1.81 -3.67
CA HIS A 449 -9.93 1.33 -4.98
C HIS A 449 -10.73 2.40 -5.72
N PHE A 450 -10.62 2.42 -7.05
CA PHE A 450 -11.44 3.30 -7.88
C PHE A 450 -12.91 2.87 -7.81
N LYS A 451 -13.80 3.87 -7.72
CA LYS A 451 -15.26 3.67 -7.73
C LYS A 451 -15.73 2.89 -8.96
N GLY A 452 -15.11 3.12 -10.12
CA GLY A 452 -15.49 2.52 -11.38
C GLY A 452 -16.56 3.32 -12.12
N ILE A 453 -16.87 2.90 -13.34
CA ILE A 453 -17.84 3.55 -14.23
C ILE A 453 -18.99 2.61 -14.56
N GLU A 454 -20.17 3.17 -14.77
CA GLU A 454 -21.28 2.39 -15.30
C GLU A 454 -20.88 1.80 -16.64
N ARG A 455 -21.17 0.51 -16.82
CA ARG A 455 -20.93 -0.14 -18.11
C ARG A 455 -22.00 0.33 -19.08
N GLU A 456 -21.57 0.93 -20.19
CA GLU A 456 -22.45 1.08 -21.35
C GLU A 456 -22.87 -0.30 -21.82
N THR A 457 -24.08 -0.71 -21.45
CA THR A 457 -24.68 -1.95 -21.93
C THR A 457 -25.47 -1.66 -23.20
N ASP A 458 -25.05 -2.24 -24.32
CA ASP A 458 -25.86 -2.34 -25.52
C ASP A 458 -27.04 -3.28 -25.24
N THR A 459 -28.10 -2.72 -24.66
CA THR A 459 -29.29 -3.45 -24.22
C THR A 459 -30.00 -4.16 -25.38
N ALA A 460 -29.79 -3.71 -26.62
CA ALA A 460 -30.35 -4.32 -27.82
C ALA A 460 -29.85 -5.75 -28.08
N ARG A 461 -28.71 -6.16 -27.49
CA ARG A 461 -28.14 -7.52 -27.64
C ARG A 461 -28.71 -8.55 -26.66
N TYR A 462 -29.57 -8.13 -25.74
CA TYR A 462 -30.15 -8.99 -24.71
C TYR A 462 -31.59 -9.35 -25.06
N MET A 463 -31.91 -10.64 -25.06
CA MET A 463 -33.25 -11.18 -25.37
C MET A 463 -33.60 -12.27 -24.36
N ASN A 464 -34.89 -12.61 -24.24
CA ASN A 464 -35.35 -13.72 -23.40
C ASN A 464 -36.18 -14.74 -24.22
N PRO A 465 -35.57 -15.44 -25.19
CA PRO A 465 -36.31 -16.32 -26.11
C PRO A 465 -36.83 -17.60 -25.45
N ASP A 466 -36.25 -18.00 -24.32
CA ASP A 466 -36.57 -19.22 -23.57
C ASP A 466 -37.43 -18.96 -22.32
N ASN A 467 -37.93 -17.73 -22.13
CA ASN A 467 -38.71 -17.30 -20.96
C ASN A 467 -38.00 -17.61 -19.63
N ASP A 468 -36.67 -17.47 -19.60
CA ASP A 468 -35.88 -17.63 -18.38
C ASP A 468 -36.34 -16.61 -17.31
N PRO A 469 -36.62 -17.05 -16.07
CA PRO A 469 -37.12 -16.15 -15.01
C PRO A 469 -36.13 -15.06 -14.61
N ARG A 470 -34.84 -15.19 -14.95
CA ARG A 470 -33.79 -14.17 -14.70
C ARG A 470 -33.82 -13.02 -15.72
N GLY A 471 -34.64 -13.12 -16.76
CA GLY A 471 -34.85 -12.06 -17.74
C GLY A 471 -33.87 -12.12 -18.92
N PRO A 472 -33.75 -11.01 -19.68
CA PRO A 472 -32.97 -10.97 -20.92
C PRO A 472 -31.49 -11.32 -20.73
N TRP A 473 -30.96 -12.16 -21.61
CA TRP A 473 -29.58 -12.60 -21.64
C TRP A 473 -28.98 -12.50 -23.05
N THR A 474 -27.65 -12.52 -23.13
CA THR A 474 -26.90 -12.63 -24.38
C THR A 474 -25.96 -13.82 -24.35
N SER A 475 -25.65 -14.38 -25.52
CA SER A 475 -24.79 -15.56 -25.63
C SER A 475 -23.31 -15.15 -25.68
N ILE A 476 -22.49 -15.67 -24.75
CA ILE A 476 -21.05 -15.41 -24.72
C ILE A 476 -20.24 -16.70 -24.87
N ASN A 477 -19.01 -16.57 -25.37
CA ASN A 477 -18.11 -17.70 -25.54
C ASN A 477 -17.57 -18.18 -24.18
N LEU A 478 -17.69 -19.49 -23.93
CA LEU A 478 -17.17 -20.16 -22.74
C LEU A 478 -15.68 -20.49 -22.84
N VAL A 479 -15.07 -20.45 -24.03
CA VAL A 479 -13.63 -20.59 -24.18
C VAL A 479 -12.93 -19.31 -23.74
N GLY A 480 -11.92 -19.48 -22.89
CA GLY A 480 -11.11 -18.39 -22.35
C GLY A 480 -10.04 -17.89 -23.33
N LEU A 481 -9.27 -16.91 -22.88
CA LEU A 481 -8.04 -16.49 -23.55
C LEU A 481 -6.81 -17.29 -23.09
N ALA A 482 -6.93 -18.02 -21.98
CA ALA A 482 -5.83 -18.77 -21.37
C ALA A 482 -5.40 -19.94 -22.26
N ASP A 483 -4.09 -20.06 -22.43
CA ASP A 483 -3.46 -21.19 -23.12
C ASP A 483 -3.56 -22.47 -22.27
N ALA A 484 -3.92 -23.58 -22.92
CA ALA A 484 -4.18 -24.86 -22.28
C ALA A 484 -2.97 -25.44 -21.53
N VAL A 485 -1.75 -25.17 -22.02
CA VAL A 485 -0.51 -25.64 -21.38
C VAL A 485 -0.21 -24.81 -20.14
N SER A 486 -0.39 -23.49 -20.24
CA SER A 486 -0.14 -22.56 -19.12
C SER A 486 -1.15 -22.67 -17.97
N ARG A 487 -2.38 -23.11 -18.26
CA ARG A 487 -3.50 -23.17 -17.29
C ARG A 487 -4.23 -24.52 -17.41
N PRO A 488 -3.58 -25.64 -17.05
CA PRO A 488 -4.15 -26.98 -17.21
C PRO A 488 -5.41 -27.19 -16.36
N ASN A 489 -5.55 -26.45 -15.25
CA ASN A 489 -6.74 -26.45 -14.40
C ASN A 489 -8.02 -25.94 -15.10
N LEU A 490 -7.89 -25.23 -16.23
CA LEU A 490 -9.01 -24.79 -17.06
C LEU A 490 -9.35 -25.78 -18.18
N VAL A 491 -8.61 -26.89 -18.29
CA VAL A 491 -8.79 -27.94 -19.29
C VAL A 491 -9.46 -29.14 -18.65
N TYR A 492 -10.78 -29.11 -18.60
CA TYR A 492 -11.59 -30.20 -18.06
C TYR A 492 -12.83 -30.43 -18.93
N GLU A 493 -13.48 -31.55 -18.70
CA GLU A 493 -14.67 -31.95 -19.44
C GLU A 493 -15.93 -31.47 -18.73
N ILE A 494 -16.90 -30.99 -19.49
CA ILE A 494 -18.22 -30.59 -19.00
C ILE A 494 -19.28 -31.42 -19.70
N THR A 495 -20.28 -31.88 -18.95
CA THR A 495 -21.32 -32.78 -19.46
C THR A 495 -22.67 -32.11 -19.40
N ASP A 496 -23.41 -32.17 -20.50
CA ASP A 496 -24.81 -31.77 -20.54
C ASP A 496 -25.65 -32.76 -19.70
N PRO A 497 -26.29 -32.32 -18.61
CA PRO A 497 -27.04 -33.21 -17.72
C PRO A 497 -28.29 -33.82 -18.37
N GLN A 498 -28.80 -33.24 -19.47
CA GLN A 498 -30.00 -33.75 -20.15
C GLN A 498 -29.67 -34.81 -21.20
N THR A 499 -28.59 -34.61 -21.95
CA THR A 499 -28.22 -35.50 -23.06
C THR A 499 -27.08 -36.47 -22.73
N GLY A 500 -26.31 -36.18 -21.68
CA GLY A 500 -25.10 -36.94 -21.31
C GLY A 500 -23.91 -36.70 -22.23
N ILE A 501 -24.00 -35.77 -23.20
CA ILE A 501 -22.90 -35.44 -24.10
C ILE A 501 -21.85 -34.63 -23.33
N SER A 502 -20.59 -35.01 -23.49
CA SER A 502 -19.46 -34.32 -22.88
C SER A 502 -18.69 -33.47 -23.88
N TYR A 503 -18.22 -32.31 -23.42
CA TYR A 503 -17.54 -31.30 -24.22
C TYR A 503 -16.21 -30.92 -23.59
N ARG A 504 -15.22 -30.70 -24.44
CA ARG A 504 -13.87 -30.25 -24.07
C ARG A 504 -13.56 -28.90 -24.74
N PRO A 505 -12.72 -28.06 -24.11
CA PRO A 505 -12.28 -26.83 -24.76
C PRO A 505 -11.30 -27.17 -25.90
N PRO A 506 -11.00 -26.23 -26.81
CA PRO A 506 -9.98 -26.41 -27.84
C PRO A 506 -8.65 -26.88 -27.27
N THR A 507 -7.89 -27.67 -28.02
CA THR A 507 -6.55 -28.13 -27.58
C THR A 507 -5.56 -27.00 -27.28
N SER A 508 -5.76 -25.82 -27.87
CA SER A 508 -4.94 -24.63 -27.63
C SER A 508 -5.41 -23.74 -26.49
N ARG A 509 -6.60 -23.94 -25.92
CA ARG A 509 -7.18 -23.03 -24.92
C ARG A 509 -7.94 -23.75 -23.81
N GLY A 510 -8.00 -23.12 -22.64
CA GLY A 510 -8.88 -23.56 -21.55
C GLY A 510 -10.29 -22.98 -21.62
N TRP A 511 -11.18 -23.48 -20.77
CA TRP A 511 -12.43 -22.81 -20.44
C TRP A 511 -12.18 -21.44 -19.78
N ARG A 512 -13.18 -20.57 -19.82
CA ARG A 512 -13.15 -19.25 -19.18
C ARG A 512 -13.16 -19.32 -17.65
N TYR A 513 -13.67 -20.40 -17.08
CA TYR A 513 -13.89 -20.55 -15.64
C TYR A 513 -13.25 -21.84 -15.11
N SER A 514 -12.96 -21.87 -13.81
CA SER A 514 -12.57 -23.10 -13.12
C SER A 514 -13.72 -24.11 -13.09
N LYS A 515 -13.40 -25.38 -12.80
CA LYS A 515 -14.37 -26.46 -12.78
C LYS A 515 -15.52 -26.19 -11.81
N GLU A 516 -15.21 -25.69 -10.63
CA GLU A 516 -16.18 -25.39 -9.57
C GLU A 516 -17.16 -24.31 -10.03
N LYS A 517 -16.65 -23.22 -10.64
CA LYS A 517 -17.52 -22.16 -11.14
C LYS A 517 -18.36 -22.63 -12.32
N MET A 518 -17.81 -23.52 -13.15
CA MET A 518 -18.53 -24.09 -14.28
C MET A 518 -19.66 -25.01 -13.82
N GLU A 519 -19.44 -25.84 -12.81
CA GLU A 519 -20.48 -26.69 -12.20
C GLU A 519 -21.66 -25.85 -11.70
N VAL A 520 -21.40 -24.69 -11.09
CA VAL A 520 -22.48 -23.75 -10.71
C VAL A 520 -23.27 -23.29 -11.95
N LEU A 521 -22.60 -22.91 -13.03
CA LEU A 521 -23.28 -22.48 -14.26
C LEU A 521 -24.11 -23.60 -14.90
N VAL A 522 -23.62 -24.84 -14.85
CA VAL A 522 -24.35 -26.03 -15.33
C VAL A 522 -25.59 -26.28 -14.46
N ASN A 523 -25.44 -26.30 -13.14
CA ASN A 523 -26.52 -26.54 -12.20
C ASN A 523 -27.62 -25.46 -12.24
N GLU A 524 -27.23 -24.22 -12.55
CA GLU A 524 -28.15 -23.09 -12.67
C GLU A 524 -28.73 -22.93 -14.09
N ASP A 525 -28.54 -23.89 -15.00
CA ASP A 525 -29.03 -23.82 -16.39
C ASP A 525 -28.58 -22.53 -17.14
N GLN A 526 -27.33 -22.11 -16.91
CA GLN A 526 -26.72 -20.95 -17.57
C GLN A 526 -25.88 -21.33 -18.80
N ILE A 527 -25.88 -22.61 -19.19
CA ILE A 527 -25.11 -23.11 -20.33
C ILE A 527 -26.05 -23.42 -21.49
N LEU A 528 -25.69 -22.92 -22.66
CA LEU A 528 -26.30 -23.24 -23.94
C LEU A 528 -25.53 -24.43 -24.54
N TRP A 529 -26.13 -25.61 -24.45
CA TRP A 529 -25.58 -26.85 -24.98
C TRP A 529 -25.84 -26.99 -26.49
N PRO A 530 -24.83 -27.28 -27.30
CA PRO A 530 -25.02 -27.51 -28.72
C PRO A 530 -25.45 -28.96 -28.98
N LYS A 531 -26.21 -29.18 -30.05
CA LYS A 531 -26.74 -30.51 -30.40
C LYS A 531 -25.66 -31.53 -30.82
N SER A 532 -24.48 -31.06 -31.22
CA SER A 532 -23.35 -31.90 -31.65
C SER A 532 -22.16 -31.70 -30.71
N SER A 533 -21.43 -32.79 -30.43
CA SER A 533 -20.19 -32.80 -29.66
C SER A 533 -19.06 -31.97 -30.26
N ASP A 534 -19.13 -31.68 -31.58
CA ASP A 534 -18.10 -30.91 -32.29
C ASP A 534 -18.25 -29.39 -32.12
N SER A 535 -19.36 -28.95 -31.54
CA SER A 535 -19.63 -27.54 -31.26
C SER A 535 -19.35 -27.24 -29.80
N GLN A 536 -18.95 -25.99 -29.51
CA GLN A 536 -18.65 -25.58 -28.14
C GLN A 536 -19.89 -25.04 -27.44
N PRO A 537 -20.12 -25.44 -26.18
CA PRO A 537 -21.10 -24.80 -25.32
C PRO A 537 -20.86 -23.29 -25.20
N ARG A 538 -21.94 -22.55 -25.00
CA ARG A 538 -21.91 -21.10 -24.75
C ARG A 538 -22.58 -20.77 -23.42
N GLN A 539 -22.33 -19.58 -22.88
CA GLN A 539 -22.98 -19.16 -21.63
C GLN A 539 -24.10 -18.16 -21.91
N LYS A 540 -25.22 -18.29 -21.19
CA LYS A 540 -26.24 -17.25 -21.02
C LYS A 540 -25.69 -16.19 -20.05
N ARG A 541 -25.49 -14.97 -20.54
CA ARG A 541 -25.04 -13.83 -19.71
C ARG A 541 -26.20 -12.87 -19.53
N TYR A 542 -26.73 -12.75 -18.31
CA TYR A 542 -27.93 -11.97 -18.03
C TYR A 542 -27.65 -10.48 -17.95
N LEU A 543 -28.60 -9.65 -18.40
CA LEU A 543 -28.52 -8.19 -18.30
C LEU A 543 -28.50 -7.75 -16.83
N ALA A 544 -29.33 -8.39 -15.99
CA ALA A 544 -29.41 -8.12 -14.56
C ALA A 544 -28.08 -8.35 -13.82
N ASP A 545 -27.19 -9.21 -14.34
CA ASP A 545 -25.88 -9.46 -13.74
C ASP A 545 -24.89 -8.30 -13.96
N ILE A 546 -25.18 -7.40 -14.90
CA ILE A 546 -24.30 -6.32 -15.35
C ILE A 546 -24.90 -4.96 -15.02
N GLN A 547 -26.22 -4.83 -15.14
CA GLN A 547 -26.95 -3.60 -14.85
C GLN A 547 -26.78 -3.20 -13.38
N GLY A 548 -26.46 -1.93 -13.14
CA GLY A 548 -26.19 -1.41 -11.80
C GLY A 548 -24.84 -1.80 -11.20
N LYS A 549 -23.99 -2.56 -11.92
CA LYS A 549 -22.61 -2.84 -11.49
C LYS A 549 -21.63 -1.94 -12.21
N LEU A 550 -20.75 -1.31 -11.44
CA LEU A 550 -19.65 -0.51 -11.97
C LEU A 550 -18.55 -1.43 -12.52
N GLY A 551 -18.07 -1.10 -13.71
CA GLY A 551 -16.91 -1.70 -14.34
C GLY A 551 -15.62 -0.93 -14.02
N PRO A 552 -14.46 -1.53 -14.35
CA PRO A 552 -13.19 -0.82 -14.23
C PRO A 552 -13.14 0.36 -15.20
N ILE A 553 -12.38 1.39 -14.83
CA ILE A 553 -12.09 2.54 -15.70
C ILE A 553 -10.96 2.23 -16.68
N SER A 554 -10.93 2.96 -17.80
CA SER A 554 -9.84 2.88 -18.77
C SER A 554 -8.60 3.60 -18.26
N SER A 555 -7.42 2.99 -18.44
CA SER A 555 -6.12 3.66 -18.24
C SER A 555 -5.78 4.62 -19.38
N VAL A 556 -6.54 4.63 -20.47
CA VAL A 556 -6.43 5.61 -21.55
C VAL A 556 -7.60 6.58 -21.46
N ILE A 557 -7.30 7.86 -21.23
CA ILE A 557 -8.28 8.94 -21.08
C ILE A 557 -8.31 9.77 -22.36
N ASP A 558 -9.46 9.83 -23.04
CA ASP A 558 -9.65 10.62 -24.26
C ASP A 558 -10.49 11.88 -23.96
N ILE A 559 -9.87 12.84 -23.27
CA ILE A 559 -10.44 14.17 -22.97
C ILE A 559 -9.51 15.22 -23.59
N PRO A 560 -9.63 15.48 -24.90
CA PRO A 560 -8.67 16.30 -25.61
C PRO A 560 -8.83 17.79 -25.26
N LEU A 561 -7.73 18.52 -25.34
CA LEU A 561 -7.72 19.96 -25.18
C LEU A 561 -8.46 20.65 -26.35
N PRO A 562 -9.12 21.79 -26.11
CA PRO A 562 -9.67 22.61 -27.16
C PRO A 562 -8.57 23.19 -28.06
N LEU A 563 -8.91 23.60 -29.30
CA LEU A 563 -7.97 24.16 -30.29
C LEU A 563 -7.20 25.39 -29.78
N ARG A 564 -7.74 26.13 -28.80
CA ARG A 564 -7.06 27.22 -28.10
C ARG A 564 -6.99 26.89 -26.62
N THR A 565 -5.79 26.62 -26.11
CA THR A 565 -5.53 26.31 -24.70
C THR A 565 -5.16 27.56 -23.92
N ARG A 566 -6.13 28.47 -23.77
CA ARG A 566 -5.97 29.70 -23.00
C ARG A 566 -7.26 29.98 -22.22
N PHE A 567 -7.12 30.27 -20.93
CA PHE A 567 -8.18 30.81 -20.10
C PHE A 567 -8.00 32.33 -20.01
N GLU A 568 -9.08 33.09 -20.18
CA GLU A 568 -9.07 34.55 -20.07
C GLU A 568 -10.15 34.99 -19.08
N THR A 569 -9.79 35.95 -18.23
CA THR A 569 -10.72 36.61 -17.32
C THR A 569 -11.33 37.83 -17.98
N ASP A 570 -12.48 38.29 -17.48
CA ASP A 570 -13.21 39.43 -18.05
C ASP A 570 -12.39 40.74 -18.04
N ASP A 571 -11.39 40.83 -17.15
CA ASP A 571 -10.49 41.97 -17.02
C ASP A 571 -9.20 41.84 -17.87
N GLY A 572 -9.16 40.87 -18.79
CA GLY A 572 -8.08 40.71 -19.76
C GLY A 572 -6.83 39.97 -19.26
N TYR A 573 -6.84 39.40 -18.05
CA TYR A 573 -5.76 38.49 -17.62
C TYR A 573 -5.94 37.13 -18.28
N SER A 574 -4.84 36.57 -18.79
CA SER A 574 -4.82 35.25 -19.41
C SER A 574 -3.94 34.25 -18.66
N PHE A 575 -4.30 32.97 -18.75
CA PHE A 575 -3.52 31.82 -18.32
C PHE A 575 -3.39 30.84 -19.48
N GLU A 576 -2.17 30.45 -19.81
CA GLU A 576 -1.92 29.49 -20.88
C GLU A 576 -1.88 28.07 -20.35
N PHE A 577 -2.35 27.12 -21.16
CA PHE A 577 -2.33 25.68 -20.86
C PHE A 577 -3.05 25.25 -19.56
N PRO A 578 -4.25 25.76 -19.24
CA PRO A 578 -5.02 25.20 -18.14
C PRO A 578 -5.40 23.74 -18.44
N LYS A 579 -5.34 22.87 -17.44
CA LYS A 579 -5.94 21.53 -17.53
C LYS A 579 -7.46 21.64 -17.76
N PRO A 580 -8.08 20.74 -18.54
CA PRO A 580 -9.54 20.71 -18.70
C PRO A 580 -10.23 20.41 -17.36
N VAL A 581 -11.39 21.03 -17.11
CA VAL A 581 -12.16 20.76 -15.89
C VAL A 581 -12.66 19.32 -15.91
N GLU A 582 -13.11 18.86 -17.07
CA GLU A 582 -13.67 17.54 -17.33
C GLU A 582 -12.66 16.42 -17.01
N LEU A 583 -11.36 16.68 -17.22
CA LEU A 583 -10.31 15.73 -16.85
C LEU A 583 -10.22 15.56 -15.33
N ILE A 584 -10.28 16.66 -14.58
CA ILE A 584 -10.21 16.62 -13.13
C ILE A 584 -11.49 16.02 -12.56
N GLU A 585 -12.65 16.37 -13.11
CA GLU A 585 -13.93 15.75 -12.76
C GLU A 585 -13.92 14.25 -12.97
N TYR A 586 -13.39 13.78 -14.11
CA TYR A 586 -13.27 12.36 -14.41
C TYR A 586 -12.49 11.61 -13.32
N LEU A 587 -11.36 12.17 -12.86
CA LEU A 587 -10.54 11.58 -11.81
C LEU A 587 -11.22 11.64 -10.44
N LEU A 588 -11.80 12.79 -10.07
CA LEU A 588 -12.48 12.98 -8.79
C LEU A 588 -13.71 12.08 -8.64
N LYS A 589 -14.45 11.80 -9.72
CA LYS A 589 -15.56 10.83 -9.74
C LYS A 589 -15.13 9.41 -9.35
N GLN A 590 -13.83 9.09 -9.46
CA GLN A 590 -13.31 7.76 -9.10
C GLN A 590 -13.02 7.59 -7.61
N ILE A 591 -13.09 8.64 -6.82
CA ILE A 591 -12.98 8.53 -5.37
C ILE A 591 -14.30 7.96 -4.82
N PRO A 592 -14.30 6.84 -4.06
CA PRO A 592 -15.52 6.23 -3.52
C PRO A 592 -16.02 7.00 -2.28
N SER A 593 -16.22 8.31 -2.43
CA SER A 593 -16.81 9.22 -1.45
C SER A 593 -17.37 10.43 -2.18
N ASP A 594 -18.35 11.10 -1.59
CA ASP A 594 -18.92 12.39 -2.04
C ASP A 594 -18.65 13.51 -1.02
N ASP A 595 -18.15 13.19 0.17
CA ASP A 595 -17.70 14.13 1.19
C ASP A 595 -16.22 13.86 1.54
N TYR A 596 -15.34 14.73 1.04
CA TYR A 596 -13.91 14.67 1.32
C TYR A 596 -13.18 15.95 0.93
N PHE A 597 -11.93 16.08 1.37
CA PHE A 597 -11.02 17.13 0.93
C PHE A 597 -10.21 16.73 -0.30
N VAL A 598 -10.16 17.65 -1.26
CA VAL A 598 -9.28 17.64 -2.44
C VAL A 598 -8.17 18.67 -2.22
N LEU A 599 -6.92 18.27 -2.37
CA LEU A 599 -5.77 19.19 -2.33
C LEU A 599 -5.16 19.33 -3.72
N ASP A 600 -4.86 20.57 -4.08
CA ASP A 600 -4.02 20.91 -5.22
C ASP A 600 -2.94 21.91 -4.78
N ALA A 601 -1.71 21.43 -4.70
CA ALA A 601 -0.54 22.21 -4.29
C ALA A 601 0.12 22.99 -5.45
N PHE A 602 -0.40 22.85 -6.66
CA PHE A 602 0.04 23.51 -7.89
C PHE A 602 -1.18 24.05 -8.65
N ALA A 603 -2.01 24.84 -7.95
CA ALA A 603 -3.37 25.11 -8.39
C ALA A 603 -3.49 25.89 -9.71
N GLY A 604 -2.48 26.69 -10.06
CA GLY A 604 -2.43 27.41 -11.34
C GLY A 604 -3.70 28.24 -11.57
N SER A 605 -4.43 27.93 -12.64
CA SER A 605 -5.67 28.64 -12.98
C SER A 605 -6.87 28.32 -12.07
N GLY A 606 -6.78 27.34 -11.16
CA GLY A 606 -7.86 26.92 -10.27
C GLY A 606 -8.82 25.87 -10.85
N THR A 607 -8.40 25.12 -11.87
CA THR A 607 -9.21 24.06 -12.52
C THR A 607 -9.78 23.08 -11.49
N THR A 608 -8.96 22.61 -10.54
CA THR A 608 -9.36 21.65 -9.50
C THR A 608 -10.48 22.17 -8.60
N GLY A 609 -10.41 23.45 -8.20
CA GLY A 609 -11.46 24.07 -7.40
C GLY A 609 -12.77 24.19 -8.17
N GLN A 610 -12.71 24.51 -9.47
CA GLN A 610 -13.90 24.52 -10.30
C GLN A 610 -14.51 23.11 -10.44
N ALA A 611 -13.71 22.08 -10.72
CA ALA A 611 -14.19 20.70 -10.84
C ALA A 611 -14.91 20.23 -9.56
N VAL A 612 -14.39 20.58 -8.37
CA VAL A 612 -15.06 20.29 -7.10
C VAL A 612 -16.44 20.96 -7.01
N ILE A 613 -16.54 22.22 -7.42
CA ILE A 613 -17.80 22.98 -7.41
C ILE A 613 -18.81 22.37 -8.40
N ASP A 614 -18.35 22.09 -9.62
CA ASP A 614 -19.19 21.57 -10.70
C ASP A 614 -19.70 20.16 -10.35
N LEU A 615 -18.86 19.29 -9.77
CA LEU A 615 -19.29 17.98 -9.27
C LEU A 615 -20.31 18.07 -8.14
N ASN A 616 -20.07 18.90 -7.12
CA ASN A 616 -21.03 19.04 -6.02
C ASN A 616 -22.39 19.57 -6.52
N LYS A 617 -22.39 20.38 -7.59
CA LYS A 617 -23.61 20.85 -8.26
C LYS A 617 -24.29 19.72 -9.04
N GLU A 618 -23.52 18.87 -9.71
CA GLU A 618 -24.01 17.75 -10.51
C GLU A 618 -24.62 16.64 -9.64
N ASP A 619 -23.91 16.22 -8.59
CA ASP A 619 -24.25 15.02 -7.81
C ASP A 619 -24.70 15.28 -6.37
N GLY A 620 -24.76 16.55 -5.94
CA GLY A 620 -25.15 16.91 -4.57
C GLY A 620 -24.10 16.60 -3.51
N GLY A 621 -22.87 16.27 -3.92
CA GLY A 621 -21.76 15.99 -3.01
C GLY A 621 -21.35 17.19 -2.15
N LYS A 622 -20.49 16.91 -1.17
CA LYS A 622 -19.99 17.86 -0.17
C LYS A 622 -18.47 17.94 -0.18
N ARG A 623 -17.86 17.76 -1.35
CA ARG A 623 -16.41 17.84 -1.55
C ARG A 623 -15.92 19.24 -1.20
N LYS A 624 -14.73 19.32 -0.60
CA LYS A 624 -14.06 20.57 -0.25
C LYS A 624 -12.71 20.65 -0.94
N PHE A 625 -12.24 21.85 -1.24
CA PHE A 625 -10.91 22.04 -1.84
C PHE A 625 -9.96 22.84 -0.96
N ILE A 626 -8.68 22.51 -1.07
CA ILE A 626 -7.54 23.28 -0.59
C ILE A 626 -6.64 23.53 -1.81
N LEU A 627 -6.56 24.77 -2.26
CA LEU A 627 -5.72 25.17 -3.39
C LEU A 627 -4.54 25.99 -2.91
N ILE A 628 -3.34 25.70 -3.42
CA ILE A 628 -2.14 26.49 -3.14
C ILE A 628 -1.58 27.03 -4.45
N GLU A 629 -1.36 28.35 -4.49
CA GLU A 629 -0.75 29.02 -5.63
C GLU A 629 0.26 30.06 -5.13
N GLU A 630 1.51 29.89 -5.54
CA GLU A 630 2.62 30.72 -5.10
C GLU A 630 2.61 32.09 -5.77
N ASN A 631 2.31 32.15 -7.07
CA ASN A 631 2.45 33.36 -7.85
C ASN A 631 1.26 34.30 -7.58
N PRO A 632 1.48 35.47 -6.93
CA PRO A 632 0.40 36.39 -6.62
C PRO A 632 -0.30 36.95 -7.87
N LYS A 633 0.38 36.96 -9.03
CA LYS A 633 -0.21 37.40 -10.32
C LYS A 633 -1.11 36.35 -10.96
N ILE A 634 -1.04 35.10 -10.51
CA ILE A 634 -1.93 34.01 -10.91
C ILE A 634 -3.03 33.83 -9.86
N CYS A 635 -2.64 33.71 -8.59
CA CYS A 635 -3.54 33.42 -7.47
C CYS A 635 -4.77 34.35 -7.43
N ARG A 636 -4.57 35.67 -7.38
CA ARG A 636 -5.72 36.61 -7.28
C ARG A 636 -6.36 36.93 -8.63
N PRO A 637 -5.59 37.36 -9.66
CA PRO A 637 -6.19 37.82 -10.90
C PRO A 637 -6.80 36.71 -11.75
N ILE A 638 -6.39 35.45 -11.56
CA ILE A 638 -6.83 34.32 -12.40
C ILE A 638 -7.61 33.32 -11.53
N LEU A 639 -6.97 32.65 -10.58
CA LEU A 639 -7.58 31.57 -9.78
C LEU A 639 -8.78 32.08 -8.96
N VAL A 640 -8.58 33.10 -8.12
CA VAL A 640 -9.65 33.65 -7.27
C VAL A 640 -10.80 34.21 -8.11
N LYS A 641 -10.50 34.90 -9.22
CA LYS A 641 -11.53 35.42 -10.13
C LYS A 641 -12.31 34.30 -10.80
N ARG A 642 -11.63 33.24 -11.27
CA ARG A 642 -12.27 32.05 -11.84
C ARG A 642 -13.27 31.46 -10.85
N LEU A 643 -12.84 31.18 -9.62
CA LEU A 643 -13.72 30.60 -8.60
C LEU A 643 -14.90 31.53 -8.26
N ASN A 644 -14.65 32.82 -8.05
CA ASN A 644 -15.73 33.77 -7.77
C ASN A 644 -16.75 33.85 -8.92
N LYS A 645 -16.31 33.79 -10.17
CA LYS A 645 -17.20 33.78 -11.35
C LYS A 645 -18.07 32.53 -11.38
N VAL A 646 -17.50 31.35 -11.14
CA VAL A 646 -18.25 30.09 -11.04
C VAL A 646 -19.26 30.16 -9.89
N ILE A 647 -18.83 30.58 -8.70
CA ILE A 647 -19.67 30.69 -7.50
C ILE A 647 -20.82 31.69 -7.69
N ALA A 648 -20.59 32.81 -8.37
CA ALA A 648 -21.62 33.83 -8.61
C ALA A 648 -22.84 33.26 -9.35
N GLY A 649 -22.63 32.29 -10.24
CA GLY A 649 -23.67 31.61 -11.03
C GLY A 649 -24.44 30.51 -10.30
N LEU A 650 -24.13 30.22 -9.02
CA LEU A 650 -24.78 29.16 -8.24
C LEU A 650 -26.00 29.67 -7.45
N ASP A 651 -26.86 28.75 -7.02
CA ASP A 651 -27.91 29.01 -6.05
C ASP A 651 -27.35 29.28 -4.64
N THR A 652 -28.20 29.66 -3.69
CA THR A 652 -27.79 30.06 -2.33
C THR A 652 -27.13 28.93 -1.55
N GLN A 653 -27.62 27.70 -1.66
CA GLN A 653 -27.07 26.56 -0.92
C GLN A 653 -25.69 26.20 -1.46
N MET A 654 -25.55 26.14 -2.79
CA MET A 654 -24.30 25.84 -3.45
C MET A 654 -23.27 26.97 -3.27
N LYS A 655 -23.69 28.23 -3.22
CA LYS A 655 -22.81 29.35 -2.85
C LYS A 655 -22.18 29.17 -1.48
N GLU A 656 -22.97 28.76 -0.49
CA GLU A 656 -22.49 28.54 0.87
C GLU A 656 -21.54 27.34 0.97
N LEU A 657 -21.77 26.28 0.18
CA LEU A 657 -20.88 25.12 0.10
C LEU A 657 -19.57 25.45 -0.64
N SER A 658 -19.64 26.27 -1.69
CA SER A 658 -18.51 26.58 -2.58
C SER A 658 -17.69 27.80 -2.14
N LYS A 659 -18.15 28.58 -1.16
CA LYS A 659 -17.38 29.72 -0.63
C LYS A 659 -16.02 29.25 -0.13
N PHE A 660 -15.01 30.11 -0.25
CA PHE A 660 -13.64 29.83 0.19
C PHE A 660 -13.06 30.99 1.01
N GLN A 661 -12.05 30.68 1.82
CA GLN A 661 -11.23 31.66 2.53
C GLN A 661 -9.86 31.75 1.86
N LEU A 662 -9.44 32.96 1.47
CA LEU A 662 -8.08 33.23 1.02
C LEU A 662 -7.16 33.37 2.22
N TYR A 663 -5.97 32.77 2.18
CA TYR A 663 -4.95 32.84 3.22
C TYR A 663 -3.60 33.29 2.63
N THR A 664 -2.79 33.91 3.48
CA THR A 664 -1.35 34.15 3.26
C THR A 664 -0.59 33.77 4.52
N PHE A 665 0.73 33.61 4.45
CA PHE A 665 1.53 33.32 5.65
C PHE A 665 1.63 34.50 6.62
N GLY A 666 1.56 34.18 7.91
CA GLY A 666 1.92 35.09 9.00
C GLY A 666 3.43 35.15 9.23
N LYS A 667 3.87 36.00 10.16
CA LYS A 667 5.27 36.02 10.58
C LYS A 667 5.60 34.69 11.29
N PRO A 668 6.84 34.16 11.16
CA PRO A 668 7.28 33.00 11.92
C PRO A 668 7.09 33.26 13.41
N LYS A 669 6.53 32.29 14.16
CA LYS A 669 6.56 32.37 15.62
C LYS A 669 8.03 32.31 16.04
N ARG A 670 8.54 33.36 16.69
CA ARG A 670 9.80 33.27 17.43
C ARG A 670 9.57 32.28 18.57
N GLU A 671 10.17 31.10 18.49
CA GLU A 671 10.32 30.27 19.67
C GLU A 671 11.14 31.08 20.69
N LYS A 672 10.53 31.39 21.83
CA LYS A 672 11.29 31.88 22.98
C LYS A 672 12.13 30.68 23.43
N SER A 673 13.41 30.67 23.08
CA SER A 673 14.35 29.76 23.71
C SER A 673 14.32 30.01 25.22
N SER A 674 13.72 29.08 25.95
CA SER A 674 13.91 28.97 27.39
C SER A 674 15.29 28.40 27.64
N HIS A 675 16.32 29.20 27.39
CA HIS A 675 17.57 29.07 28.12
C HIS A 675 17.52 30.08 29.25
N LYS A 676 16.86 29.66 30.34
CA LYS A 676 17.26 30.16 31.65
C LYS A 676 18.66 29.61 31.88
N ALA A 677 19.63 30.50 31.86
CA ALA A 677 20.87 30.26 32.57
C ALA A 677 20.52 30.21 34.05
N ASP A 678 20.73 29.06 34.67
CA ASP A 678 21.06 28.89 36.08
C ASP A 678 22.21 27.87 36.15
#